data_AF-A0A9R0DV86-F1
#
_entry.id   AF-A0A9R0DV86-F1
#
_cell.length_a   1.000
_cell.length_b   1.000
_cell.length_c   1.000
_cell.angle_alpha   90.00
_cell.angle_beta   90.00
_cell.angle_gamma   90.00
#
_symmetry.space_group_name_H-M   'P 1'
#
loop_
_entity.id
_entity.type
_entity.pdbx_description
1 polymer ?
#
loop_
_entity_poly.entity_id
_entity_poly.type
_entity_poly.pdbx_seq_one_letter_code
_entity_poly.pdbx_strand_id
1 'polypeptide(L)'
;MKIANSLHGPVGMKLLVLCLLVAACHGSTVRQQRRFPDDFLFGAATASYQIEGGWDADGKGENIWDRLVHSNPTVIQDLTNGDVAADSYHNYKRDVEMMRELGLDAYRFSLSWARILPTGMANEVNPAGVAYYNNLINELVKYNITPMVTLYHWDLPQKLQDLGGFMNPLFTDWFEDYARVVFENFGDRVKSFITFNEPREICFEGLEDMNKAPLLNTTGVGVYLCAKHLVLAHARAYHLYNNEFKPTQGGQCGITISVNWFEADTDSDEDLAAAELMRQAQWGIYAEPIFSAEGGFPKEFSERVAEKSAQQGFPRSRLPEFTEEEKAFVKGSSDFFGVNHYTTLKVSATKNKAFFSSPSMMDDVGVGFYAPEEYAASASPWLKLAPNSIYYALTHLNEKYNSPTIYITENGWSTYPDSGLIDDDRITYYRAAWESALNALDAGVNLKGYMVWSLLDNMEWLEGYIACFGLYQVDYQDPARTRTARKSAFVYKHLIKNRYIDYEYEPQSLTMTIDDGFYRNCLHSPVDMKSVVLCLLVAACHCSTVRQQRRFPDDFIFGAATAAYQIEGAWNEDGKGENIWDRLVHTNPTVIQDLTTGDVAADSYHNYKRDVEMVRELGLDAYRFSLSWARILPTGMANEVNPAGVAYYNNLINELVKYNITPMVTLYHWDLPQKLQDLGGFMNPLFTGWYEDYARVVFENFGDRVKLFITFNEPSQICFEGLEYMNKAPLLNTYGVGVYLCAKHLVLAHARAYHLYNNEFKPTQGGQCGITISVNWFEADTDSAEDLMAAELMRQSQWGIYSEPIFSADGGLPRELLDRVAEKSAQQGFPRTRLPDFTEEEKAFIKGAADFFGVNHYTTVKVSATEHKEFYSAPSMLDDVNVGFYWPEENPKSASPWLSLAPNSIYHALTHLKEKYNNPTIYITENGWASHRDSGLIDEDRITYLRAAWESALNALDAGVNLKGYMVWSLLDNMEWLEGYIPCLGLYQVDYQDPARTRTARKSAFVYKHLIKNRYIDYEYEPESLTMTIDDGF
;
A
#
# COMPACT_ATOMS: atom_id res chain seq x y z
N MET A 1 -58.47 44.44 -17.36
CA MET A 1 -58.73 45.88 -17.59
C MET A 1 -57.46 46.63 -17.21
N LYS A 2 -56.73 47.17 -18.21
CA LYS A 2 -55.46 47.97 -18.16
C LYS A 2 -54.33 47.33 -17.32
N ILE A 3 -53.26 46.75 -17.87
CA ILE A 3 -52.35 47.26 -18.90
C ILE A 3 -51.83 46.06 -19.72
N ALA A 4 -52.10 46.07 -21.02
CA ALA A 4 -51.36 45.35 -22.03
C ALA A 4 -50.77 46.42 -22.95
N ASN A 5 -49.44 46.47 -23.05
CA ASN A 5 -48.65 46.97 -24.18
C ASN A 5 -47.23 47.29 -23.72
N SER A 6 -46.31 46.32 -23.84
CA SER A 6 -44.93 46.54 -24.36
C SER A 6 -44.07 45.29 -24.15
N LEU A 7 -44.23 44.26 -24.97
CA LEU A 7 -43.20 43.22 -25.14
C LEU A 7 -43.30 42.68 -26.58
N HIS A 8 -43.09 43.56 -27.56
CA HIS A 8 -42.77 43.19 -28.94
C HIS A 8 -41.42 43.82 -29.26
N GLY A 9 -40.36 43.07 -28.97
CA GLY A 9 -38.99 43.43 -29.30
C GLY A 9 -38.11 42.16 -29.31
N PRO A 10 -37.02 42.14 -30.09
CA PRO A 10 -36.15 40.97 -30.29
C PRO A 10 -35.49 40.43 -29.00
N VAL A 11 -35.65 41.15 -27.88
CA VAL A 11 -35.20 40.78 -26.55
C VAL A 11 -36.11 39.73 -25.89
N GLY A 12 -37.44 39.78 -26.13
CA GLY A 12 -38.39 38.83 -25.54
C GLY A 12 -38.28 37.42 -26.13
N MET A 13 -37.96 37.33 -27.42
CA MET A 13 -37.75 36.04 -28.10
C MET A 13 -36.37 35.46 -27.77
N LYS A 14 -35.36 36.30 -27.52
CA LYS A 14 -34.06 35.86 -26.96
C LYS A 14 -34.17 35.39 -25.52
N LEU A 15 -35.01 36.01 -24.69
CA LEU A 15 -35.22 35.57 -23.30
C LEU A 15 -35.96 34.22 -23.23
N LEU A 16 -36.95 34.00 -24.10
CA LEU A 16 -37.68 32.73 -24.15
C LEU A 16 -36.82 31.58 -24.68
N VAL A 17 -35.98 31.84 -25.68
CA VAL A 17 -35.02 30.86 -26.21
C VAL A 17 -33.88 30.60 -25.23
N LEU A 18 -33.42 31.62 -24.48
CA LEU A 18 -32.45 31.44 -23.40
C LEU A 18 -33.04 30.68 -22.21
N CYS A 19 -34.30 30.90 -21.85
CA CYS A 19 -34.97 30.11 -20.80
C CYS A 19 -35.25 28.67 -21.23
N LEU A 20 -35.56 28.42 -22.51
CA LEU A 20 -35.71 27.06 -23.05
C LEU A 20 -34.36 26.36 -23.25
N LEU A 21 -33.28 27.08 -23.56
CA LEU A 21 -31.92 26.54 -23.60
C LEU A 21 -31.37 26.31 -22.19
N VAL A 22 -31.68 27.15 -21.20
CA VAL A 22 -31.30 26.89 -19.80
C VAL A 22 -32.11 25.73 -19.22
N ALA A 23 -33.39 25.57 -19.59
CA ALA A 23 -34.19 24.40 -19.24
C ALA A 23 -33.74 23.12 -19.98
N ALA A 24 -33.20 23.22 -21.20
CA ALA A 24 -32.61 22.10 -21.94
C ALA A 24 -31.16 21.79 -21.51
N CYS A 25 -30.42 22.78 -21.02
CA CYS A 25 -29.08 22.63 -20.44
C CYS A 25 -29.10 22.24 -18.96
N HIS A 26 -30.22 22.40 -18.25
CA HIS A 26 -30.50 21.72 -16.97
C HIS A 26 -31.28 20.41 -17.16
N GLY A 27 -31.67 20.09 -18.40
CA GLY A 27 -32.32 18.83 -18.78
C GLY A 27 -31.34 17.73 -19.21
N SER A 28 -30.03 17.99 -19.15
CA SER A 28 -28.98 17.01 -19.40
C SER A 28 -28.21 16.82 -18.09
N THR A 29 -28.27 15.60 -17.53
CA THR A 29 -27.65 15.13 -16.28
C THR A 29 -28.28 15.55 -14.95
N VAL A 30 -29.61 15.45 -14.81
CA VAL A 30 -30.13 14.87 -13.57
C VAL A 30 -30.06 13.36 -13.75
N ARG A 31 -28.94 12.75 -13.33
CA ARG A 31 -28.94 11.31 -13.05
C ARG A 31 -30.06 11.11 -12.02
N GLN A 32 -31.09 10.34 -12.36
CA GLN A 32 -32.01 9.84 -11.35
C GLN A 32 -31.14 9.15 -10.29
N GLN A 33 -31.03 9.71 -9.09
CA GLN A 33 -30.19 9.13 -8.03
C GLN A 33 -30.74 7.73 -7.71
N ARG A 34 -29.94 6.69 -7.95
CA ARG A 34 -30.27 5.29 -7.60
C ARG A 34 -30.40 5.19 -6.08
N ARG A 35 -31.43 4.48 -5.62
CA ARG A 35 -31.77 4.36 -4.19
C ARG A 35 -31.88 2.91 -3.77
N PHE A 36 -31.46 2.63 -2.55
CA PHE A 36 -31.73 1.35 -1.90
C PHE A 36 -33.22 1.23 -1.56
N PRO A 37 -33.80 0.00 -1.57
CA PRO A 37 -35.17 -0.24 -1.15
C PRO A 37 -35.45 0.26 0.28
N ASP A 38 -36.70 0.70 0.54
CA ASP A 38 -37.12 1.22 1.85
C ASP A 38 -37.10 0.14 2.96
N ASP A 39 -37.15 -1.13 2.57
CA ASP A 39 -37.06 -2.32 3.44
C ASP A 39 -35.66 -2.95 3.47
N PHE A 40 -34.67 -2.33 2.81
CA PHE A 40 -33.28 -2.79 2.84
C PHE A 40 -32.66 -2.53 4.22
N LEU A 41 -32.01 -3.53 4.81
CA LEU A 41 -31.39 -3.40 6.12
C LEU A 41 -29.97 -2.84 6.00
N PHE A 42 -29.68 -1.74 6.70
CA PHE A 42 -28.31 -1.30 6.95
C PHE A 42 -27.92 -1.61 8.38
N GLY A 43 -26.76 -2.24 8.56
CA GLY A 43 -26.24 -2.53 9.88
C GLY A 43 -24.73 -2.55 9.92
N ALA A 44 -24.19 -2.89 11.08
CA ALA A 44 -22.77 -3.08 11.29
C ALA A 44 -22.53 -4.45 11.93
N ALA A 45 -21.31 -4.94 11.83
CA ALA A 45 -20.94 -6.25 12.32
C ALA A 45 -19.65 -6.21 13.17
N THR A 46 -19.55 -7.14 14.13
CA THR A 46 -18.38 -7.37 15.00
C THR A 46 -18.29 -8.85 15.43
N ALA A 47 -17.13 -9.30 15.94
CA ALA A 47 -16.98 -10.62 16.57
C ALA A 47 -16.60 -10.57 18.05
N SER A 48 -17.02 -11.59 18.78
CA SER A 48 -16.80 -11.81 20.21
C SER A 48 -15.33 -11.63 20.60
N TYR A 49 -14.43 -12.44 20.03
CA TYR A 49 -13.01 -12.38 20.40
C TYR A 49 -12.36 -11.04 20.07
N GLN A 50 -12.76 -10.41 18.97
CA GLN A 50 -12.13 -9.18 18.48
C GLN A 50 -12.50 -7.94 19.30
N ILE A 51 -13.68 -7.90 19.96
CA ILE A 51 -14.16 -6.72 20.69
C ILE A 51 -14.53 -6.93 22.17
N GLU A 52 -14.89 -8.14 22.60
CA GLU A 52 -15.46 -8.31 23.95
C GLU A 52 -14.44 -8.07 25.06
N GLY A 53 -13.27 -8.71 24.98
CA GLY A 53 -12.35 -8.81 26.10
C GLY A 53 -12.90 -9.66 27.25
N GLY A 54 -12.35 -9.48 28.45
CA GLY A 54 -12.76 -10.23 29.65
C GLY A 54 -12.60 -11.73 29.45
N TRP A 55 -11.42 -12.15 29.00
CA TRP A 55 -11.16 -13.53 28.56
C TRP A 55 -11.36 -14.59 29.66
N ASP A 56 -11.11 -14.23 30.92
CA ASP A 56 -11.28 -15.04 32.13
C ASP A 56 -12.31 -14.47 33.12
N ALA A 57 -13.06 -13.45 32.71
CA ALA A 57 -14.07 -12.79 33.54
C ALA A 57 -15.33 -13.65 33.71
N ASP A 58 -15.94 -13.56 34.90
CA ASP A 58 -17.26 -14.13 35.22
C ASP A 58 -17.44 -15.60 34.81
N GLY A 59 -16.37 -16.39 34.95
CA GLY A 59 -16.39 -17.83 34.68
C GLY A 59 -16.37 -18.20 33.20
N LYS A 60 -16.01 -17.28 32.29
CA LYS A 60 -15.70 -17.63 30.90
C LYS A 60 -14.57 -18.68 30.86
N GLY A 61 -14.75 -19.70 30.02
CA GLY A 61 -13.71 -20.68 29.71
C GLY A 61 -12.72 -20.20 28.65
N GLU A 62 -11.56 -20.83 28.61
CA GLU A 62 -10.54 -20.58 27.58
C GLU A 62 -10.97 -21.13 26.21
N ASN A 63 -10.79 -20.31 25.16
CA ASN A 63 -10.96 -20.70 23.76
C ASN A 63 -9.61 -20.89 23.06
N ILE A 64 -9.65 -21.35 21.81
CA ILE A 64 -8.46 -21.63 21.00
C ILE A 64 -7.56 -20.41 20.75
N TRP A 65 -8.15 -19.21 20.66
CA TRP A 65 -7.38 -17.98 20.51
C TRP A 65 -6.70 -17.57 21.82
N ASP A 66 -7.42 -17.61 22.95
CA ASP A 66 -6.87 -17.37 24.29
C ASP A 66 -5.63 -18.26 24.51
N ARG A 67 -5.79 -19.58 24.27
CA ARG A 67 -4.69 -20.56 24.40
C ARG A 67 -3.52 -20.22 23.47
N LEU A 68 -3.79 -19.90 22.22
CA LEU A 68 -2.76 -19.62 21.23
C LEU A 68 -1.93 -18.39 21.62
N VAL A 69 -2.57 -17.26 21.91
CA VAL A 69 -1.87 -16.00 22.18
C VAL A 69 -1.15 -16.01 23.53
N HIS A 70 -1.66 -16.73 24.54
CA HIS A 70 -0.95 -16.87 25.83
C HIS A 70 0.22 -17.84 25.76
N SER A 71 0.13 -18.89 24.94
CA SER A 71 1.20 -19.88 24.82
C SER A 71 2.28 -19.51 23.81
N ASN A 72 1.93 -18.72 22.79
CA ASN A 72 2.83 -18.32 21.72
C ASN A 72 2.51 -16.89 21.22
N PRO A 73 2.79 -15.83 22.01
CA PRO A 73 2.41 -14.47 21.67
C PRO A 73 3.08 -13.94 20.39
N THR A 74 4.21 -14.53 19.97
CA THR A 74 4.94 -14.11 18.76
C THR A 74 4.23 -14.45 17.45
N VAL A 75 3.09 -15.16 17.49
CA VAL A 75 2.26 -15.38 16.30
C VAL A 75 1.42 -14.16 15.94
N ILE A 76 1.21 -13.24 16.88
CA ILE A 76 0.52 -11.97 16.62
C ILE A 76 1.58 -10.96 16.22
N GLN A 77 1.36 -10.27 15.09
CA GLN A 77 2.35 -9.40 14.46
C GLN A 77 2.84 -8.27 15.38
N ASP A 78 1.95 -7.68 16.18
CA ASP A 78 2.28 -6.64 17.15
C ASP A 78 2.47 -7.16 18.60
N LEU A 79 2.49 -8.49 18.77
CA LEU A 79 2.64 -9.18 20.06
C LEU A 79 1.51 -8.91 21.08
N THR A 80 0.38 -8.32 20.64
CA THR A 80 -0.76 -8.05 21.52
C THR A 80 -1.72 -9.24 21.61
N ASN A 81 -2.78 -9.10 22.42
CA ASN A 81 -3.80 -10.12 22.58
C ASN A 81 -5.21 -9.53 22.73
N GLY A 82 -6.22 -10.42 22.71
CA GLY A 82 -7.63 -10.08 22.86
C GLY A 82 -8.15 -10.09 24.29
N ASP A 83 -7.28 -10.09 25.31
CA ASP A 83 -7.70 -10.26 26.72
C ASP A 83 -8.65 -9.15 27.18
N VAL A 84 -8.41 -7.94 26.68
CA VAL A 84 -9.23 -6.75 26.92
C VAL A 84 -9.92 -6.27 25.65
N ALA A 85 -9.25 -6.35 24.48
CA ALA A 85 -9.81 -5.90 23.21
C ALA A 85 -10.37 -4.46 23.28
N ALA A 86 -11.52 -4.22 22.64
CA ALA A 86 -12.27 -2.98 22.78
C ALA A 86 -13.07 -2.90 24.11
N ASP A 87 -13.05 -3.94 24.94
CA ASP A 87 -13.77 -4.02 26.20
C ASP A 87 -15.30 -3.84 26.06
N SER A 88 -15.87 -4.36 24.98
CA SER A 88 -17.32 -4.35 24.75
C SER A 88 -18.09 -5.14 25.80
N TYR A 89 -17.44 -6.09 26.49
CA TYR A 89 -18.04 -6.82 27.61
C TYR A 89 -18.57 -5.88 28.70
N HIS A 90 -17.84 -4.78 28.97
CA HIS A 90 -18.26 -3.76 29.93
C HIS A 90 -18.92 -2.54 29.26
N ASN A 91 -18.63 -2.28 27.97
CA ASN A 91 -19.03 -1.06 27.26
C ASN A 91 -20.19 -1.23 26.25
N TYR A 92 -20.89 -2.37 26.25
CA TYR A 92 -21.96 -2.67 25.28
C TYR A 92 -23.03 -1.56 25.14
N LYS A 93 -23.32 -0.79 26.20
CA LYS A 93 -24.27 0.33 26.13
C LYS A 93 -23.77 1.48 25.26
N ARG A 94 -22.46 1.78 25.34
CA ARG A 94 -21.83 2.78 24.46
C ARG A 94 -21.81 2.26 23.03
N ASP A 95 -21.54 0.97 22.84
CA ASP A 95 -21.57 0.39 21.50
C ASP A 95 -22.96 0.47 20.87
N VAL A 96 -24.04 0.19 21.62
CA VAL A 96 -25.42 0.40 21.15
C VAL A 96 -25.74 1.88 20.89
N GLU A 97 -25.16 2.80 21.65
CA GLU A 97 -25.30 4.24 21.40
C GLU A 97 -24.68 4.65 20.05
N MET A 98 -23.50 4.12 19.69
CA MET A 98 -22.89 4.34 18.37
C MET A 98 -23.80 3.88 17.22
N MET A 99 -24.50 2.77 17.40
CA MET A 99 -25.46 2.27 16.41
C MET A 99 -26.65 3.23 16.24
N ARG A 100 -27.07 3.90 17.32
CA ARG A 100 -28.13 4.93 17.28
C ARG A 100 -27.64 6.23 16.65
N GLU A 101 -26.38 6.60 16.90
CA GLU A 101 -25.70 7.72 16.24
C GLU A 101 -25.70 7.53 14.72
N LEU A 102 -25.40 6.32 14.24
CA LEU A 102 -25.43 5.93 12.83
C LEU A 102 -26.85 5.76 12.26
N GLY A 103 -27.82 5.38 13.09
CA GLY A 103 -29.19 5.06 12.67
C GLY A 103 -29.35 3.65 12.10
N LEU A 104 -28.59 2.67 12.59
CA LEU A 104 -28.59 1.29 12.07
C LEU A 104 -29.96 0.59 12.24
N ASP A 105 -30.35 -0.21 11.25
CA ASP A 105 -31.53 -1.08 11.29
C ASP A 105 -31.23 -2.41 12.01
N ALA A 106 -29.99 -2.89 11.89
CA ALA A 106 -29.54 -4.17 12.43
C ALA A 106 -28.11 -4.13 12.97
N TYR A 107 -27.80 -5.04 13.89
CA TYR A 107 -26.45 -5.27 14.38
C TYR A 107 -26.16 -6.76 14.39
N ARG A 108 -25.10 -7.15 13.69
CA ARG A 108 -24.60 -8.52 13.65
C ARG A 108 -23.47 -8.68 14.64
N PHE A 109 -23.63 -9.60 15.59
CA PHE A 109 -22.59 -9.90 16.57
C PHE A 109 -22.53 -11.41 16.81
N SER A 110 -21.36 -11.91 17.20
CA SER A 110 -21.21 -13.31 17.59
C SER A 110 -21.29 -13.53 19.09
N LEU A 111 -21.68 -14.74 19.46
CA LEU A 111 -21.61 -15.23 20.81
C LEU A 111 -20.27 -15.95 21.01
N SER A 112 -19.60 -15.67 22.13
CA SER A 112 -18.50 -16.51 22.59
C SER A 112 -19.00 -17.80 23.21
N TRP A 113 -18.77 -18.92 22.51
CA TRP A 113 -19.14 -20.25 22.98
C TRP A 113 -18.51 -20.52 24.36
N ALA A 114 -17.21 -20.25 24.52
CA ALA A 114 -16.51 -20.48 25.79
C ALA A 114 -17.02 -19.56 26.93
N ARG A 115 -17.68 -18.44 26.62
CA ARG A 115 -18.35 -17.60 27.63
C ARG A 115 -19.69 -18.19 28.09
N ILE A 116 -20.45 -18.80 27.18
CA ILE A 116 -21.76 -19.40 27.47
C ILE A 116 -21.60 -20.79 28.09
N LEU A 117 -20.73 -21.62 27.51
CA LEU A 117 -20.40 -22.98 27.97
C LEU A 117 -18.89 -23.04 28.25
N PRO A 118 -18.43 -22.77 29.49
CA PRO A 118 -17.00 -22.70 29.82
C PRO A 118 -16.22 -24.00 29.58
N THR A 119 -16.92 -25.13 29.60
CA THR A 119 -16.33 -26.44 29.29
C THR A 119 -16.54 -26.86 27.83
N GLY A 120 -17.25 -26.06 27.05
CA GLY A 120 -17.78 -26.38 25.72
C GLY A 120 -19.05 -27.23 25.73
N MET A 121 -19.40 -27.84 26.86
CA MET A 121 -20.50 -28.81 26.97
C MET A 121 -21.74 -28.20 27.63
N ALA A 122 -22.94 -28.57 27.15
CA ALA A 122 -24.21 -28.00 27.62
C ALA A 122 -24.60 -28.37 29.07
N ASN A 123 -23.88 -29.30 29.70
CA ASN A 123 -24.09 -29.65 31.12
C ASN A 123 -23.63 -28.54 32.09
N GLU A 124 -22.87 -27.55 31.62
CA GLU A 124 -22.40 -26.44 32.42
C GLU A 124 -22.59 -25.12 31.66
N VAL A 125 -23.74 -24.48 31.88
CA VAL A 125 -24.06 -23.16 31.33
C VAL A 125 -23.62 -22.08 32.31
N ASN A 126 -22.87 -21.09 31.84
CA ASN A 126 -22.47 -19.92 32.62
C ASN A 126 -23.60 -18.87 32.65
N PRO A 127 -24.27 -18.65 33.79
CA PRO A 127 -25.36 -17.69 33.88
C PRO A 127 -24.91 -16.24 33.64
N ALA A 128 -23.66 -15.89 33.97
CA ALA A 128 -23.15 -14.53 33.77
C ALA A 128 -22.87 -14.24 32.30
N GLY A 129 -22.31 -15.21 31.57
CA GLY A 129 -22.18 -15.15 30.11
C GLY A 129 -23.53 -14.97 29.41
N VAL A 130 -24.53 -15.76 29.81
CA VAL A 130 -25.91 -15.63 29.31
C VAL A 130 -26.53 -14.27 29.67
N ALA A 131 -26.26 -13.75 30.88
CA ALA A 131 -26.76 -12.45 31.31
C ALA A 131 -26.18 -11.30 30.47
N TYR A 132 -24.89 -11.35 30.12
CA TYR A 132 -24.25 -10.35 29.26
C TYR A 132 -24.95 -10.23 27.90
N TYR A 133 -25.12 -11.35 27.17
CA TYR A 133 -25.80 -11.30 25.86
C TYR A 133 -27.27 -10.92 25.99
N ASN A 134 -27.95 -11.34 27.05
CA ASN A 134 -29.31 -10.87 27.32
C ASN A 134 -29.36 -9.36 27.50
N ASN A 135 -28.39 -8.77 28.20
CA ASN A 135 -28.30 -7.34 28.41
C ASN A 135 -28.03 -6.58 27.10
N LEU A 136 -27.11 -7.08 26.27
CA LEU A 136 -26.85 -6.52 24.93
C LEU A 136 -28.10 -6.60 24.04
N ILE A 137 -28.72 -7.78 23.92
CA ILE A 137 -29.94 -7.98 23.12
C ILE A 137 -31.08 -7.08 23.60
N ASN A 138 -31.27 -6.96 24.91
CA ASN A 138 -32.29 -6.08 25.47
C ASN A 138 -32.02 -4.61 25.14
N GLU A 139 -30.76 -4.16 25.18
CA GLU A 139 -30.40 -2.78 24.84
C GLU A 139 -30.58 -2.50 23.35
N LEU A 140 -30.28 -3.47 22.46
CA LEU A 140 -30.56 -3.37 21.02
C LEU A 140 -32.06 -3.26 20.73
N VAL A 141 -32.86 -4.19 21.28
CA VAL A 141 -34.32 -4.22 21.08
C VAL A 141 -34.98 -2.95 21.62
N LYS A 142 -34.50 -2.43 22.75
CA LYS A 142 -34.98 -1.16 23.34
C LYS A 142 -34.91 0.01 22.36
N TYR A 143 -33.94 0.01 21.43
CA TYR A 143 -33.78 1.05 20.41
C TYR A 143 -34.18 0.60 19.00
N ASN A 144 -34.90 -0.52 18.88
CA ASN A 144 -35.35 -1.10 17.60
C ASN A 144 -34.21 -1.48 16.64
N ILE A 145 -33.03 -1.80 17.17
CA ILE A 145 -31.94 -2.36 16.36
C ILE A 145 -32.13 -3.88 16.34
N THR A 146 -32.26 -4.46 15.14
CA THR A 146 -32.51 -5.89 14.98
C THR A 146 -31.24 -6.70 15.26
N PRO A 147 -31.22 -7.60 16.27
CA PRO A 147 -30.07 -8.46 16.50
C PRO A 147 -29.99 -9.57 15.44
N MET A 148 -28.83 -9.68 14.79
CA MET A 148 -28.45 -10.80 13.93
C MET A 148 -27.32 -11.57 14.60
N VAL A 149 -27.62 -12.73 15.17
CA VAL A 149 -26.68 -13.43 16.07
C VAL A 149 -25.94 -14.53 15.34
N THR A 150 -24.61 -14.46 15.37
CA THR A 150 -23.71 -15.54 14.93
C THR A 150 -23.39 -16.46 16.10
N LEU A 151 -23.68 -17.75 15.99
CA LEU A 151 -23.43 -18.73 17.05
C LEU A 151 -21.94 -19.01 17.23
N TYR A 152 -21.20 -19.14 16.13
CA TYR A 152 -19.77 -19.44 16.14
C TYR A 152 -18.98 -18.50 15.23
N HIS A 153 -17.99 -17.83 15.80
CA HIS A 153 -17.07 -16.93 15.10
C HIS A 153 -15.63 -17.17 15.57
N TRP A 154 -15.11 -18.34 15.20
CA TRP A 154 -13.70 -18.74 15.30
C TRP A 154 -13.15 -18.92 16.71
N ASP A 155 -14.00 -18.94 17.74
CA ASP A 155 -13.60 -18.95 19.15
C ASP A 155 -14.00 -20.25 19.88
N LEU A 156 -13.64 -21.41 19.30
CA LEU A 156 -13.93 -22.73 19.86
C LEU A 156 -13.40 -22.88 21.30
N PRO A 157 -14.18 -23.41 22.25
CA PRO A 157 -13.67 -23.77 23.57
C PRO A 157 -12.50 -24.74 23.47
N GLN A 158 -11.40 -24.44 24.17
CA GLN A 158 -10.14 -25.20 24.03
C GLN A 158 -10.33 -26.69 24.35
N LYS A 159 -11.20 -27.03 25.31
CA LYS A 159 -11.50 -28.43 25.67
C LYS A 159 -12.08 -29.23 24.50
N LEU A 160 -12.84 -28.61 23.60
CA LEU A 160 -13.36 -29.29 22.41
C LEU A 160 -12.27 -29.45 21.36
N GLN A 161 -11.36 -28.47 21.25
CA GLN A 161 -10.18 -28.58 20.39
C GLN A 161 -9.25 -29.72 20.82
N ASP A 162 -9.05 -29.90 22.14
CA ASP A 162 -8.26 -31.00 22.71
C ASP A 162 -8.85 -32.39 22.39
N LEU A 163 -10.17 -32.45 22.12
CA LEU A 163 -10.87 -33.66 21.67
C LEU A 163 -10.84 -33.83 20.14
N GLY A 164 -10.17 -32.95 19.40
CA GLY A 164 -10.03 -33.00 17.94
C GLY A 164 -10.83 -31.94 17.18
N GLY A 165 -11.54 -31.04 17.87
CA GLY A 165 -12.25 -29.91 17.28
C GLY A 165 -13.18 -30.32 16.14
N PHE A 166 -13.19 -29.54 15.06
CA PHE A 166 -14.02 -29.77 13.87
C PHE A 166 -13.69 -31.06 13.11
N MET A 167 -12.52 -31.67 13.34
CA MET A 167 -12.18 -32.96 12.73
C MET A 167 -12.83 -34.14 13.46
N ASN A 168 -13.38 -33.93 14.66
CA ASN A 168 -14.07 -34.97 15.41
C ASN A 168 -15.55 -35.09 14.95
N PRO A 169 -16.04 -36.28 14.56
CA PRO A 169 -17.45 -36.45 14.16
C PRO A 169 -18.48 -36.09 15.26
N LEU A 170 -18.10 -36.21 16.54
CA LEU A 170 -18.95 -35.82 17.67
C LEU A 170 -19.12 -34.30 17.80
N PHE A 171 -18.32 -33.49 17.08
CA PHE A 171 -18.50 -32.04 17.03
C PHE A 171 -19.92 -31.64 16.62
N THR A 172 -20.54 -32.42 15.73
CA THR A 172 -21.90 -32.15 15.25
C THR A 172 -22.94 -32.23 16.38
N ASP A 173 -22.76 -33.13 17.34
CA ASP A 173 -23.63 -33.25 18.52
C ASP A 173 -23.38 -32.09 19.49
N TRP A 174 -22.11 -31.79 19.79
CA TRP A 174 -21.76 -30.71 20.72
C TRP A 174 -22.21 -29.33 20.24
N PHE A 175 -22.14 -29.09 18.93
CA PHE A 175 -22.63 -27.85 18.34
C PHE A 175 -24.16 -27.75 18.37
N GLU A 176 -24.87 -28.87 18.14
CA GLU A 176 -26.34 -28.91 18.29
C GLU A 176 -26.76 -28.61 19.75
N ASP A 177 -26.07 -29.20 20.73
CA ASP A 177 -26.29 -28.95 22.15
C ASP A 177 -26.05 -27.47 22.52
N TYR A 178 -24.98 -26.87 22.00
CA TYR A 178 -24.71 -25.44 22.18
C TYR A 178 -25.78 -24.57 21.52
N ALA A 179 -26.15 -24.87 20.27
CA ALA A 179 -27.19 -24.14 19.54
C ALA A 179 -28.54 -24.19 20.28
N ARG A 180 -28.89 -25.32 20.89
CA ARG A 180 -30.09 -25.46 21.73
C ARG A 180 -30.08 -24.48 22.89
N VAL A 181 -28.98 -24.41 23.65
CA VAL A 181 -28.81 -23.46 24.76
C VAL A 181 -28.98 -22.03 24.26
N VAL A 182 -28.40 -21.69 23.11
CA VAL A 182 -28.53 -20.35 22.50
C VAL A 182 -29.98 -20.04 22.13
N PHE A 183 -30.68 -20.95 21.44
CA PHE A 183 -32.06 -20.72 20.99
C PHE A 183 -33.04 -20.61 22.16
N GLU A 184 -32.86 -21.40 23.22
CA GLU A 184 -33.67 -21.34 24.45
C GLU A 184 -33.52 -20.00 25.18
N ASN A 185 -32.30 -19.45 25.22
CA ASN A 185 -32.02 -18.25 26.01
C ASN A 185 -32.27 -16.93 25.27
N PHE A 186 -32.16 -16.91 23.93
CA PHE A 186 -32.15 -15.67 23.16
C PHE A 186 -33.18 -15.60 22.02
N GLY A 187 -33.72 -16.73 21.58
CA GLY A 187 -34.59 -16.79 20.39
C GLY A 187 -35.98 -16.16 20.57
N ASP A 188 -36.37 -15.85 21.81
CA ASP A 188 -37.56 -15.04 22.09
C ASP A 188 -37.47 -13.64 21.46
N ARG A 189 -36.26 -13.05 21.44
CA ARG A 189 -35.98 -11.70 20.90
C ARG A 189 -35.18 -11.72 19.59
N VAL A 190 -34.31 -12.70 19.38
CA VAL A 190 -33.49 -12.80 18.18
C VAL A 190 -34.27 -13.48 17.05
N LYS A 191 -34.31 -12.83 15.88
CA LYS A 191 -35.05 -13.32 14.70
C LYS A 191 -34.17 -13.68 13.51
N SER A 192 -32.86 -13.45 13.60
CA SER A 192 -31.90 -13.84 12.57
C SER A 192 -30.72 -14.54 13.24
N PHE A 193 -30.55 -15.83 12.95
CA PHE A 193 -29.43 -16.64 13.43
C PHE A 193 -28.51 -17.04 12.28
N ILE A 194 -27.21 -16.92 12.51
CA ILE A 194 -26.15 -17.44 11.66
C ILE A 194 -25.43 -18.54 12.45
N THR A 195 -25.33 -19.75 11.92
CA THR A 195 -24.67 -20.84 12.66
C THR A 195 -23.15 -20.64 12.71
N PHE A 196 -22.52 -20.49 11.55
CA PHE A 196 -21.07 -20.34 11.41
C PHE A 196 -20.77 -19.08 10.59
N ASN A 197 -19.78 -18.31 11.05
CA ASN A 197 -19.08 -17.36 10.20
C ASN A 197 -17.95 -18.08 9.47
N GLU A 198 -17.90 -17.91 8.14
CA GLU A 198 -16.69 -18.13 7.34
C GLU A 198 -16.05 -19.52 7.52
N PRO A 199 -16.72 -20.58 7.05
CA PRO A 199 -16.24 -21.96 7.20
C PRO A 199 -14.84 -22.22 6.61
N ARG A 200 -14.47 -21.50 5.54
CA ARG A 200 -13.15 -21.62 4.92
C ARG A 200 -12.06 -21.20 5.90
N GLU A 201 -12.26 -20.11 6.61
CA GLU A 201 -11.31 -19.55 7.56
C GLU A 201 -11.13 -20.51 8.75
N ILE A 202 -12.22 -21.19 9.17
CA ILE A 202 -12.17 -22.24 10.20
C ILE A 202 -11.39 -23.47 9.71
N CYS A 203 -11.72 -23.99 8.54
CA CYS A 203 -11.23 -25.31 8.10
C CYS A 203 -9.94 -25.24 7.28
N PHE A 204 -9.78 -24.26 6.40
CA PHE A 204 -8.58 -24.08 5.58
C PHE A 204 -7.53 -23.26 6.33
N GLU A 205 -7.87 -22.03 6.77
CA GLU A 205 -6.87 -21.18 7.44
C GLU A 205 -6.48 -21.67 8.83
N GLY A 206 -7.40 -22.32 9.55
CA GLY A 206 -7.14 -22.89 10.87
C GLY A 206 -6.35 -24.21 10.86
N LEU A 207 -6.50 -25.04 9.82
CA LEU A 207 -6.03 -26.44 9.81
C LEU A 207 -5.05 -26.80 8.68
N GLU A 208 -4.84 -25.92 7.70
CA GLU A 208 -3.93 -26.15 6.58
C GLU A 208 -3.00 -24.95 6.32
N ASP A 209 -3.56 -23.75 6.07
CA ASP A 209 -2.78 -22.55 5.73
C ASP A 209 -2.11 -21.88 6.95
N MET A 210 -2.51 -22.29 8.16
CA MET A 210 -1.98 -21.77 9.43
C MET A 210 -2.05 -20.24 9.55
N ASN A 211 -3.17 -19.66 9.12
CA ASN A 211 -3.46 -18.22 9.19
C ASN A 211 -4.54 -17.85 10.23
N LYS A 212 -5.15 -18.85 10.89
CA LYS A 212 -6.11 -18.67 11.99
C LYS A 212 -5.86 -19.71 13.10
N ALA A 213 -6.26 -19.40 14.33
CA ALA A 213 -6.24 -20.41 15.40
C ALA A 213 -7.07 -21.64 14.97
N PRO A 214 -6.63 -22.87 15.29
CA PRO A 214 -5.50 -23.25 16.16
C PRO A 214 -4.12 -23.40 15.49
N LEU A 215 -3.93 -22.97 14.24
CA LEU A 215 -2.68 -23.13 13.46
C LEU A 215 -2.21 -24.59 13.36
N LEU A 216 -3.15 -25.51 13.14
CA LEU A 216 -2.81 -26.93 12.99
C LEU A 216 -2.29 -27.18 11.58
N ASN A 217 -1.21 -27.95 11.44
CA ASN A 217 -0.68 -28.37 10.15
C ASN A 217 -1.20 -29.77 9.79
N THR A 218 -2.48 -29.85 9.41
CA THR A 218 -3.17 -31.12 9.06
C THR A 218 -3.45 -31.24 7.56
N THR A 219 -2.50 -30.72 6.78
CA THR A 219 -2.56 -30.49 5.34
C THR A 219 -3.17 -31.67 4.56
N GLY A 220 -4.13 -31.36 3.69
CA GLY A 220 -4.74 -32.25 2.71
C GLY A 220 -5.77 -33.22 3.26
N VAL A 221 -5.98 -33.31 4.58
CA VAL A 221 -6.96 -34.24 5.19
C VAL A 221 -7.85 -33.53 6.21
N GLY A 222 -7.27 -32.74 7.12
CA GLY A 222 -8.02 -32.08 8.20
C GLY A 222 -9.05 -31.09 7.68
N VAL A 223 -8.69 -30.31 6.65
CA VAL A 223 -9.58 -29.36 5.97
C VAL A 223 -10.86 -30.03 5.45
N TYR A 224 -10.76 -31.23 4.87
CA TYR A 224 -11.91 -31.93 4.29
C TYR A 224 -12.78 -32.63 5.33
N LEU A 225 -12.19 -33.15 6.40
CA LEU A 225 -12.95 -33.67 7.55
C LEU A 225 -13.72 -32.53 8.24
N CYS A 226 -13.06 -31.39 8.44
CA CYS A 226 -13.66 -30.18 8.99
C CYS A 226 -14.83 -29.72 8.13
N ALA A 227 -14.66 -29.61 6.81
CA ALA A 227 -15.72 -29.17 5.91
C ALA A 227 -16.98 -30.06 6.00
N LYS A 228 -16.81 -31.38 6.02
CA LYS A 228 -17.94 -32.32 6.15
C LYS A 228 -18.66 -32.15 7.50
N HIS A 229 -17.92 -32.18 8.61
CA HIS A 229 -18.53 -32.08 9.93
C HIS A 229 -19.16 -30.71 10.18
N LEU A 230 -18.55 -29.61 9.71
CA LEU A 230 -19.08 -28.26 9.86
C LEU A 230 -20.43 -28.12 9.16
N VAL A 231 -20.53 -28.58 7.90
CA VAL A 231 -21.77 -28.51 7.13
C VAL A 231 -22.86 -29.40 7.75
N LEU A 232 -22.50 -30.58 8.29
CA LEU A 232 -23.44 -31.41 9.05
C LEU A 232 -23.89 -30.72 10.35
N ALA A 233 -22.97 -30.11 11.10
CA ALA A 233 -23.29 -29.36 12.31
C ALA A 233 -24.22 -28.18 12.03
N HIS A 234 -24.00 -27.47 10.91
CA HIS A 234 -24.89 -26.41 10.43
C HIS A 234 -26.30 -26.95 10.20
N ALA A 235 -26.43 -28.03 9.42
CA ALA A 235 -27.73 -28.63 9.13
C ALA A 235 -28.45 -29.09 10.40
N ARG A 236 -27.73 -29.66 11.38
CA ARG A 236 -28.31 -30.04 12.68
C ARG A 236 -28.84 -28.84 13.45
N ALA A 237 -28.07 -27.76 13.55
CA ALA A 237 -28.52 -26.53 14.20
C ALA A 237 -29.70 -25.87 13.45
N TYR A 238 -29.71 -25.91 12.12
CA TYR A 238 -30.83 -25.43 11.31
C TYR A 238 -32.09 -26.26 11.58
N HIS A 239 -32.02 -27.59 11.48
CA HIS A 239 -33.18 -28.46 11.69
C HIS A 239 -33.70 -28.37 13.13
N LEU A 240 -32.79 -28.26 14.10
CA LEU A 240 -33.13 -27.95 15.48
C LEU A 240 -33.97 -26.67 15.57
N TYR A 241 -33.46 -25.57 14.99
CA TYR A 241 -34.20 -24.31 14.99
C TYR A 241 -35.54 -24.43 14.27
N ASN A 242 -35.52 -24.93 13.04
CA ASN A 242 -36.69 -25.01 12.16
C ASN A 242 -37.82 -25.87 12.76
N ASN A 243 -37.48 -26.98 13.41
CA ASN A 243 -38.46 -27.94 13.90
C ASN A 243 -38.95 -27.62 15.31
N GLU A 244 -38.09 -27.13 16.19
CA GLU A 244 -38.42 -26.94 17.61
C GLU A 244 -38.69 -25.48 17.98
N PHE A 245 -37.95 -24.53 17.40
CA PHE A 245 -37.94 -23.14 17.86
C PHE A 245 -38.68 -22.18 16.91
N LYS A 246 -38.49 -22.30 15.60
CA LYS A 246 -39.11 -21.44 14.57
C LYS A 246 -40.63 -21.35 14.69
N PRO A 247 -41.40 -22.42 15.02
CA PRO A 247 -42.86 -22.29 15.19
C PRO A 247 -43.29 -21.35 16.32
N THR A 248 -42.46 -21.17 17.35
CA THR A 248 -42.77 -20.32 18.51
C THR A 248 -42.03 -18.99 18.49
N GLN A 249 -40.83 -18.96 17.88
CA GLN A 249 -39.95 -17.80 17.86
C GLN A 249 -40.05 -17.00 16.55
N GLY A 250 -40.40 -17.63 15.43
CA GLY A 250 -40.68 -16.95 14.16
C GLY A 250 -39.48 -16.26 13.49
N GLY A 251 -38.25 -16.71 13.74
CA GLY A 251 -37.05 -16.19 13.08
C GLY A 251 -36.61 -17.00 11.86
N GLN A 252 -35.44 -16.65 11.35
CA GLN A 252 -34.72 -17.31 10.27
C GLN A 252 -33.35 -17.81 10.75
N CYS A 253 -32.89 -18.92 10.18
CA CYS A 253 -31.58 -19.50 10.48
C CYS A 253 -30.82 -19.77 9.18
N GLY A 254 -29.56 -19.36 9.11
CA GLY A 254 -28.70 -19.60 7.96
C GLY A 254 -27.22 -19.67 8.30
N ILE A 255 -26.39 -19.56 7.28
CA ILE A 255 -24.92 -19.60 7.38
C ILE A 255 -24.32 -18.41 6.64
N THR A 256 -23.18 -17.92 7.13
CA THR A 256 -22.37 -16.90 6.45
C THR A 256 -21.14 -17.55 5.84
N ILE A 257 -20.89 -17.33 4.55
CA ILE A 257 -19.73 -17.85 3.83
C ILE A 257 -18.91 -16.68 3.28
N SER A 258 -17.58 -16.76 3.38
CA SER A 258 -16.65 -15.85 2.69
C SER A 258 -16.68 -16.16 1.19
N VAL A 259 -17.15 -15.20 0.40
CA VAL A 259 -17.31 -15.34 -1.05
C VAL A 259 -16.54 -14.22 -1.75
N ASN A 260 -15.21 -14.32 -1.73
CA ASN A 260 -14.39 -13.56 -2.66
C ASN A 260 -14.62 -14.06 -4.09
N TRP A 261 -14.57 -13.12 -5.05
CA TRP A 261 -14.76 -13.46 -6.45
C TRP A 261 -13.45 -13.97 -7.04
N PHE A 262 -13.48 -15.16 -7.63
CA PHE A 262 -12.34 -15.72 -8.37
C PHE A 262 -12.67 -15.63 -9.84
N GLU A 263 -12.12 -14.63 -10.51
CA GLU A 263 -12.39 -14.32 -11.90
C GLU A 263 -11.36 -15.01 -12.81
N ALA A 264 -11.77 -15.53 -13.96
CA ALA A 264 -10.81 -16.06 -14.92
C ALA A 264 -9.89 -14.94 -15.43
N ASP A 265 -8.60 -15.24 -15.58
CA ASP A 265 -7.62 -14.31 -16.16
C ASP A 265 -7.95 -14.01 -17.63
N THR A 266 -8.39 -15.03 -18.37
CA THR A 266 -8.82 -14.91 -19.76
C THR A 266 -10.13 -15.66 -20.01
N ASP A 267 -10.77 -15.40 -21.16
CA ASP A 267 -11.94 -16.15 -21.64
C ASP A 267 -11.60 -17.55 -22.20
N SER A 268 -10.41 -18.07 -21.92
CA SER A 268 -10.03 -19.43 -22.33
C SER A 268 -10.78 -20.48 -21.51
N ASP A 269 -11.11 -21.62 -22.14
CA ASP A 269 -11.79 -22.72 -21.45
C ASP A 269 -10.97 -23.22 -20.25
N GLU A 270 -9.63 -23.18 -20.34
CA GLU A 270 -8.74 -23.56 -19.25
C GLU A 270 -8.82 -22.61 -18.05
N ASP A 271 -8.75 -21.29 -18.26
CA ASP A 271 -8.82 -20.32 -17.17
C ASP A 271 -10.24 -20.25 -16.57
N LEU A 272 -11.29 -20.42 -17.39
CA LEU A 272 -12.67 -20.53 -16.91
C LEU A 272 -12.86 -21.75 -16.00
N ALA A 273 -12.33 -22.91 -16.41
CA ALA A 273 -12.36 -24.13 -15.60
C ALA A 273 -11.51 -23.98 -14.33
N ALA A 274 -10.35 -23.33 -14.40
CA ALA A 274 -9.49 -23.05 -13.26
C ALA A 274 -10.17 -22.13 -12.24
N ALA A 275 -10.83 -21.06 -12.70
CA ALA A 275 -11.58 -20.16 -11.86
C ALA A 275 -12.77 -20.85 -11.19
N GLU A 276 -13.50 -21.72 -11.92
CA GLU A 276 -14.58 -22.51 -11.31
C GLU A 276 -14.06 -23.49 -10.26
N LEU A 277 -12.97 -24.20 -10.54
CA LEU A 277 -12.37 -25.12 -9.58
C LEU A 277 -11.91 -24.39 -8.30
N MET A 278 -11.35 -23.18 -8.46
CA MET A 278 -10.99 -22.33 -7.32
C MET A 278 -12.24 -21.93 -6.51
N ARG A 279 -13.32 -21.45 -7.15
CA ARG A 279 -14.58 -21.13 -6.47
C ARG A 279 -15.14 -22.34 -5.70
N GLN A 280 -15.12 -23.52 -6.32
CA GLN A 280 -15.57 -24.77 -5.70
C GLN A 280 -14.74 -25.12 -4.46
N ALA A 281 -13.42 -25.00 -4.52
CA ALA A 281 -12.54 -25.30 -3.39
C ALA A 281 -12.66 -24.27 -2.26
N GLN A 282 -12.73 -22.99 -2.59
CA GLN A 282 -12.65 -21.89 -1.62
C GLN A 282 -13.96 -21.70 -0.85
N TRP A 283 -15.10 -21.70 -1.53
CA TRP A 283 -16.40 -21.50 -0.87
C TRP A 283 -17.48 -22.49 -1.32
N GLY A 284 -17.37 -23.09 -2.52
CA GLY A 284 -18.36 -24.03 -3.04
C GLY A 284 -18.46 -25.32 -2.20
N ILE A 285 -17.36 -25.76 -1.58
CA ILE A 285 -17.34 -26.93 -0.70
C ILE A 285 -18.28 -26.79 0.51
N TYR A 286 -18.64 -25.56 0.88
CA TYR A 286 -19.61 -25.26 1.94
C TYR A 286 -20.98 -24.87 1.39
N ALA A 287 -21.03 -24.18 0.24
CA ALA A 287 -22.28 -23.71 -0.37
C ALA A 287 -23.04 -24.82 -1.13
N GLU A 288 -22.35 -25.63 -1.94
CA GLU A 288 -22.99 -26.69 -2.74
C GLU A 288 -23.80 -27.69 -1.89
N PRO A 289 -23.31 -28.18 -0.74
CA PRO A 289 -24.09 -29.13 0.04
C PRO A 289 -25.45 -28.62 0.51
N ILE A 290 -25.57 -27.31 0.70
CA ILE A 290 -26.74 -26.65 1.29
C ILE A 290 -27.67 -26.11 0.19
N PHE A 291 -27.11 -25.43 -0.82
CA PHE A 291 -27.90 -24.60 -1.74
C PHE A 291 -28.08 -25.22 -3.14
N SER A 292 -27.28 -26.21 -3.53
CA SER A 292 -27.42 -26.85 -4.84
C SER A 292 -28.61 -27.80 -4.89
N ALA A 293 -29.10 -28.09 -6.10
CA ALA A 293 -30.22 -29.01 -6.29
C ALA A 293 -29.83 -30.46 -5.94
N GLU A 294 -28.57 -30.81 -6.19
CA GLU A 294 -27.98 -32.11 -5.97
C GLU A 294 -27.62 -32.35 -4.50
N GLY A 295 -27.11 -31.32 -3.81
CA GLY A 295 -26.47 -31.43 -2.51
C GLY A 295 -25.13 -32.18 -2.57
N GLY A 296 -24.49 -32.35 -1.41
CA GLY A 296 -23.12 -32.89 -1.33
C GLY A 296 -22.05 -31.93 -1.84
N PHE A 297 -20.80 -32.39 -1.88
CA PHE A 297 -19.66 -31.57 -2.31
C PHE A 297 -19.67 -31.29 -3.82
N PRO A 298 -19.04 -30.18 -4.28
CA PRO A 298 -18.90 -29.88 -5.70
C PRO A 298 -18.27 -31.05 -6.46
N LYS A 299 -18.90 -31.43 -7.57
CA LYS A 299 -18.55 -32.66 -8.29
C LYS A 299 -17.14 -32.61 -8.87
N GLU A 300 -16.81 -31.56 -9.61
CA GLU A 300 -15.54 -31.42 -10.31
C GLU A 300 -14.37 -31.39 -9.31
N PHE A 301 -14.51 -30.61 -8.23
CA PHE A 301 -13.52 -30.58 -7.16
C PHE A 301 -13.39 -31.94 -6.44
N SER A 302 -14.50 -32.65 -6.19
CA SER A 302 -14.46 -33.98 -5.56
C SER A 302 -13.74 -35.02 -6.40
N GLU A 303 -14.01 -35.04 -7.72
CA GLU A 303 -13.33 -35.91 -8.68
C GLU A 303 -11.83 -35.60 -8.75
N ARG A 304 -11.48 -34.30 -8.73
CA ARG A 304 -10.09 -33.84 -8.70
C ARG A 304 -9.32 -34.31 -7.47
N VAL A 305 -9.92 -34.17 -6.28
CA VAL A 305 -9.30 -34.65 -5.02
C VAL A 305 -9.16 -36.18 -5.01
N ALA A 306 -10.15 -36.91 -5.53
CA ALA A 306 -10.07 -38.37 -5.65
C ALA A 306 -8.93 -38.82 -6.58
N GLU A 307 -8.79 -38.16 -7.74
CA GLU A 307 -7.69 -38.40 -8.68
C GLU A 307 -6.33 -38.14 -8.04
N LYS A 308 -6.15 -36.96 -7.43
CA LYS A 308 -4.91 -36.57 -6.73
C LYS A 308 -4.59 -37.51 -5.58
N SER A 309 -5.59 -37.90 -4.80
CA SER A 309 -5.43 -38.87 -3.70
C SER A 309 -4.90 -40.22 -4.20
N ALA A 310 -5.42 -40.73 -5.32
CA ALA A 310 -4.93 -41.96 -5.93
C ALA A 310 -3.48 -41.82 -6.45
N GLN A 311 -3.15 -40.69 -7.09
CA GLN A 311 -1.79 -40.39 -7.55
C GLN A 311 -0.79 -40.30 -6.38
N GLN A 312 -1.23 -39.79 -5.24
CA GLN A 312 -0.44 -39.68 -4.00
C GLN A 312 -0.39 -41.00 -3.20
N GLY A 313 -1.00 -42.08 -3.69
CA GLY A 313 -0.96 -43.40 -3.07
C GLY A 313 -1.96 -43.62 -1.93
N PHE A 314 -2.96 -42.75 -1.76
CA PHE A 314 -4.03 -43.00 -0.81
C PHE A 314 -4.98 -44.09 -1.34
N PRO A 315 -5.42 -45.03 -0.49
CA PRO A 315 -6.33 -46.10 -0.90
C PRO A 315 -7.78 -45.63 -1.14
N ARG A 316 -8.08 -44.37 -0.82
CA ARG A 316 -9.38 -43.71 -0.95
C ARG A 316 -9.18 -42.19 -1.05
N SER A 317 -10.21 -41.48 -1.53
CA SER A 317 -10.20 -40.01 -1.54
C SER A 317 -9.96 -39.44 -0.13
N ARG A 318 -9.15 -38.38 -0.04
CA ARG A 318 -8.97 -37.59 1.19
C ARG A 318 -10.22 -36.75 1.52
N LEU A 319 -11.01 -36.37 0.52
CA LEU A 319 -12.33 -35.74 0.71
C LEU A 319 -13.38 -36.82 1.01
N PRO A 320 -13.97 -36.86 2.21
CA PRO A 320 -14.96 -37.86 2.55
C PRO A 320 -16.26 -37.64 1.75
N GLU A 321 -16.88 -38.73 1.31
CA GLU A 321 -18.15 -38.67 0.59
C GLU A 321 -19.33 -38.46 1.55
N PHE A 322 -20.35 -37.74 1.08
CA PHE A 322 -21.67 -37.74 1.72
C PHE A 322 -22.45 -38.99 1.30
N THR A 323 -23.04 -39.65 2.28
CA THR A 323 -24.12 -40.63 2.05
C THR A 323 -25.35 -39.92 1.49
N GLU A 324 -26.24 -40.65 0.84
CA GLU A 324 -27.48 -40.07 0.30
C GLU A 324 -28.38 -39.53 1.42
N GLU A 325 -28.37 -40.17 2.60
CA GLU A 325 -29.05 -39.65 3.78
C GLU A 325 -28.47 -38.31 4.25
N GLU A 326 -27.14 -38.19 4.31
CA GLU A 326 -26.50 -36.92 4.70
C GLU A 326 -26.73 -35.81 3.66
N LYS A 327 -26.66 -36.11 2.35
CA LYS A 327 -26.99 -35.13 1.29
C LYS A 327 -28.42 -34.62 1.45
N ALA A 328 -29.38 -35.53 1.65
CA ALA A 328 -30.78 -35.17 1.83
C ALA A 328 -31.00 -34.36 3.12
N PHE A 329 -30.22 -34.62 4.17
CA PHE A 329 -30.30 -33.90 5.43
C PHE A 329 -29.76 -32.47 5.35
N VAL A 330 -28.64 -32.27 4.66
CA VAL A 330 -27.99 -30.96 4.54
C VAL A 330 -28.67 -30.07 3.50
N LYS A 331 -29.15 -30.64 2.40
CA LYS A 331 -29.73 -29.86 1.32
C LYS A 331 -30.93 -29.04 1.78
N GLY A 332 -30.92 -27.74 1.47
CA GLY A 332 -31.97 -26.79 1.81
C GLY A 332 -32.00 -26.38 3.28
N SER A 333 -30.96 -26.69 4.07
CA SER A 333 -30.90 -26.37 5.50
C SER A 333 -30.54 -24.90 5.80
N SER A 334 -31.08 -23.95 5.03
CA SER A 334 -30.84 -22.52 5.25
C SER A 334 -31.99 -21.65 4.76
N ASP A 335 -32.39 -20.66 5.55
CA ASP A 335 -33.44 -19.69 5.20
C ASP A 335 -32.91 -18.51 4.35
N PHE A 336 -31.62 -18.23 4.45
CA PHE A 336 -30.91 -17.18 3.71
C PHE A 336 -29.44 -17.54 3.48
N PHE A 337 -28.77 -16.85 2.57
CA PHE A 337 -27.34 -16.96 2.31
C PHE A 337 -26.67 -15.69 2.86
N GLY A 338 -25.90 -15.84 3.94
CA GLY A 338 -25.03 -14.77 4.43
C GLY A 338 -23.74 -14.73 3.62
N VAL A 339 -23.38 -13.56 3.11
CA VAL A 339 -22.19 -13.35 2.30
C VAL A 339 -21.26 -12.38 3.00
N ASN A 340 -20.06 -12.84 3.30
CA ASN A 340 -18.93 -11.96 3.57
C ASN A 340 -18.16 -11.78 2.26
N HIS A 341 -17.88 -10.54 1.88
CA HIS A 341 -17.19 -10.28 0.63
C HIS A 341 -16.20 -9.15 0.81
N TYR A 342 -15.03 -9.26 0.18
CA TYR A 342 -13.96 -8.30 0.36
C TYR A 342 -13.27 -7.91 -0.96
N THR A 343 -12.96 -8.87 -1.83
CA THR A 343 -12.16 -8.62 -3.04
C THR A 343 -12.41 -9.61 -4.19
N THR A 344 -11.77 -9.34 -5.33
CA THR A 344 -11.64 -10.25 -6.49
C THR A 344 -10.18 -10.64 -6.68
N LEU A 345 -9.95 -11.91 -7.03
CA LEU A 345 -8.66 -12.43 -7.50
C LEU A 345 -8.80 -12.99 -8.91
N LYS A 346 -7.85 -12.69 -9.79
CA LYS A 346 -7.71 -13.32 -11.11
C LYS A 346 -7.13 -14.72 -10.93
N VAL A 347 -7.65 -15.69 -11.68
CA VAL A 347 -7.24 -17.09 -11.65
C VAL A 347 -6.79 -17.52 -13.04
N SER A 348 -5.61 -18.11 -13.11
CA SER A 348 -5.07 -18.69 -14.35
C SER A 348 -4.73 -20.16 -14.17
N ALA A 349 -5.05 -20.95 -15.19
CA ALA A 349 -4.65 -22.34 -15.33
C ALA A 349 -3.14 -22.50 -15.55
N THR A 350 -2.41 -21.45 -15.91
CA THR A 350 -0.99 -21.52 -16.29
C THR A 350 -0.09 -20.46 -15.66
N LYS A 351 -0.55 -19.22 -15.49
CA LYS A 351 0.23 -18.12 -14.90
C LYS A 351 0.15 -18.13 -13.38
N ASN A 352 1.12 -17.49 -12.72
CA ASN A 352 1.12 -17.23 -11.28
C ASN A 352 0.88 -18.47 -10.40
N LYS A 353 1.31 -19.65 -10.88
CA LYS A 353 1.23 -20.89 -10.09
C LYS A 353 2.24 -20.83 -8.96
N ALA A 354 1.73 -20.90 -7.73
CA ALA A 354 2.56 -21.11 -6.55
C ALA A 354 2.81 -22.60 -6.32
N PHE A 355 3.92 -22.90 -5.65
CA PHE A 355 4.21 -24.24 -5.17
C PHE A 355 3.54 -24.44 -3.81
N PHE A 356 2.60 -25.39 -3.74
CA PHE A 356 1.93 -25.77 -2.50
C PHE A 356 2.47 -27.12 -1.99
N SER A 357 2.36 -27.34 -0.68
CA SER A 357 2.63 -28.64 -0.08
C SER A 357 1.75 -29.72 -0.74
N SER A 358 2.28 -30.92 -0.95
CA SER A 358 1.51 -32.04 -1.49
C SER A 358 1.54 -33.18 -0.49
N PRO A 359 0.37 -33.69 -0.02
CA PRO A 359 -0.99 -33.28 -0.39
C PRO A 359 -1.46 -31.97 0.28
N SER A 360 -2.22 -31.11 -0.43
CA SER A 360 -2.96 -29.95 0.12
C SER A 360 -4.16 -29.59 -0.76
N MET A 361 -5.12 -28.80 -0.26
CA MET A 361 -6.24 -28.26 -1.03
C MET A 361 -5.74 -27.44 -2.22
N MET A 362 -4.73 -26.59 -2.03
CA MET A 362 -4.23 -25.74 -3.10
C MET A 362 -3.42 -26.52 -4.15
N ASP A 363 -2.76 -27.62 -3.77
CA ASP A 363 -2.20 -28.61 -4.72
C ASP A 363 -3.32 -29.36 -5.48
N ASP A 364 -4.43 -29.67 -4.82
CA ASP A 364 -5.59 -30.32 -5.44
C ASP A 364 -6.19 -29.42 -6.54
N VAL A 365 -6.36 -28.12 -6.25
CA VAL A 365 -6.80 -27.12 -7.24
C VAL A 365 -5.75 -26.96 -8.35
N GLY A 366 -4.49 -26.66 -8.00
CA GLY A 366 -3.37 -26.63 -8.94
C GLY A 366 -3.40 -25.48 -9.97
N VAL A 367 -3.95 -24.33 -9.56
CA VAL A 367 -4.08 -23.11 -10.39
C VAL A 367 -3.25 -21.97 -9.78
N GLY A 368 -2.95 -20.96 -10.58
CA GLY A 368 -2.38 -19.71 -10.08
C GLY A 368 -3.44 -18.65 -9.88
N PHE A 369 -3.21 -17.74 -8.96
CA PHE A 369 -4.13 -16.64 -8.70
C PHE A 369 -3.37 -15.41 -8.20
N TYR A 370 -3.94 -14.22 -8.42
CA TYR A 370 -3.33 -12.95 -8.04
C TYR A 370 -4.40 -11.86 -8.00
N ALA A 371 -4.14 -10.79 -7.25
CA ALA A 371 -4.89 -9.56 -7.38
C ALA A 371 -4.24 -8.71 -8.48
N PRO A 372 -5.01 -8.15 -9.43
CA PRO A 372 -4.50 -7.15 -10.36
C PRO A 372 -3.81 -5.99 -9.62
N GLU A 373 -2.66 -5.57 -10.11
CA GLU A 373 -1.82 -4.55 -9.44
C GLU A 373 -2.50 -3.18 -9.42
N GLU A 374 -3.37 -2.90 -10.39
CA GLU A 374 -4.15 -1.68 -10.49
C GLU A 374 -5.25 -1.56 -9.42
N TYR A 375 -5.57 -2.63 -8.69
CA TYR A 375 -6.53 -2.58 -7.61
C TYR A 375 -5.89 -1.95 -6.37
N ALA A 376 -6.48 -0.84 -5.89
CA ALA A 376 -6.00 -0.16 -4.68
C ALA A 376 -5.95 -1.13 -3.50
N ALA A 377 -4.96 -0.97 -2.62
CA ALA A 377 -4.72 -1.82 -1.46
C ALA A 377 -5.13 -1.15 -0.16
N SER A 378 -5.68 -1.93 0.77
CA SER A 378 -5.95 -1.49 2.15
C SER A 378 -4.72 -1.69 3.04
N ALA A 379 -4.84 -1.36 4.33
CA ALA A 379 -3.81 -1.71 5.32
C ALA A 379 -3.57 -3.23 5.42
N SER A 380 -4.60 -4.04 5.15
CA SER A 380 -4.47 -5.49 5.05
C SER A 380 -4.04 -5.90 3.64
N PRO A 381 -2.88 -6.56 3.44
CA PRO A 381 -2.30 -6.81 2.11
C PRO A 381 -3.17 -7.64 1.15
N TRP A 382 -3.99 -8.53 1.73
CA TRP A 382 -4.89 -9.42 1.00
C TRP A 382 -6.15 -8.71 0.48
N LEU A 383 -6.46 -7.53 1.00
CA LEU A 383 -7.69 -6.79 0.70
C LEU A 383 -7.41 -5.69 -0.35
N LYS A 384 -8.12 -5.81 -1.48
CA LYS A 384 -7.98 -4.93 -2.64
C LYS A 384 -9.34 -4.39 -3.08
N LEU A 385 -9.36 -3.17 -3.61
CA LEU A 385 -10.56 -2.55 -4.17
C LEU A 385 -10.76 -3.05 -5.61
N ALA A 386 -11.47 -4.16 -5.74
CA ALA A 386 -11.82 -4.73 -7.03
C ALA A 386 -13.15 -4.15 -7.57
N PRO A 387 -13.18 -3.57 -8.79
CA PRO A 387 -14.41 -3.03 -9.35
C PRO A 387 -15.50 -4.10 -9.53
N ASN A 388 -16.73 -3.78 -9.11
CA ASN A 388 -17.92 -4.65 -9.26
C ASN A 388 -17.80 -6.06 -8.65
N SER A 389 -16.89 -6.28 -7.70
CA SER A 389 -16.64 -7.61 -7.12
C SER A 389 -17.87 -8.20 -6.43
N ILE A 390 -18.63 -7.41 -5.68
CA ILE A 390 -19.89 -7.82 -5.04
C ILE A 390 -20.91 -8.21 -6.11
N TYR A 391 -21.06 -7.40 -7.15
CA TYR A 391 -21.99 -7.65 -8.24
C TYR A 391 -21.75 -9.03 -8.86
N TYR A 392 -20.51 -9.34 -9.25
CA TYR A 392 -20.18 -10.63 -9.87
C TYR A 392 -20.42 -11.81 -8.94
N ALA A 393 -19.98 -11.70 -7.68
CA ALA A 393 -20.19 -12.76 -6.70
C ALA A 393 -21.70 -13.02 -6.48
N LEU A 394 -22.48 -11.96 -6.27
CA LEU A 394 -23.89 -12.10 -5.92
C LEU A 394 -24.77 -12.53 -7.10
N THR A 395 -24.51 -12.07 -8.32
CA THR A 395 -25.25 -12.54 -9.51
C THR A 395 -24.95 -14.00 -9.79
N HIS A 396 -23.69 -14.42 -9.65
CA HIS A 396 -23.31 -15.83 -9.78
C HIS A 396 -24.04 -16.73 -8.77
N LEU A 397 -24.05 -16.34 -7.48
CA LEU A 397 -24.81 -17.08 -6.46
C LEU A 397 -26.31 -17.10 -6.76
N ASN A 398 -26.86 -15.97 -7.21
CA ASN A 398 -28.28 -15.84 -7.55
C ASN A 398 -28.68 -16.77 -8.70
N GLU A 399 -27.85 -16.89 -9.73
CA GLU A 399 -28.08 -17.79 -10.86
C GLU A 399 -27.87 -19.25 -10.48
N LYS A 400 -26.78 -19.56 -9.77
CA LYS A 400 -26.39 -20.94 -9.42
C LYS A 400 -27.36 -21.60 -8.43
N TYR A 401 -27.87 -20.83 -7.47
CA TYR A 401 -28.66 -21.36 -6.35
C TYR A 401 -30.14 -20.96 -6.38
N ASN A 402 -30.68 -20.68 -7.58
CA ASN A 402 -32.11 -20.40 -7.79
C ASN A 402 -32.62 -19.23 -6.93
N SER A 403 -31.88 -18.12 -6.97
CA SER A 403 -32.21 -16.83 -6.35
C SER A 403 -32.50 -16.91 -4.84
N PRO A 404 -31.52 -17.35 -4.01
CA PRO A 404 -31.70 -17.38 -2.56
C PRO A 404 -31.86 -15.96 -2.01
N THR A 405 -32.44 -15.83 -0.82
CA THR A 405 -32.39 -14.58 -0.06
C THR A 405 -30.96 -14.32 0.40
N ILE A 406 -30.37 -13.19 0.02
CA ILE A 406 -28.97 -12.86 0.34
C ILE A 406 -28.91 -11.69 1.32
N TYR A 407 -28.00 -11.78 2.29
CA TYR A 407 -27.55 -10.64 3.09
C TYR A 407 -26.04 -10.51 2.93
N ILE A 408 -25.53 -9.31 2.63
CA ILE A 408 -24.11 -9.03 2.84
C ILE A 408 -23.94 -8.87 4.35
N THR A 409 -23.41 -9.90 4.99
CA THR A 409 -23.24 -9.97 6.45
C THR A 409 -21.94 -9.33 6.91
N GLU A 410 -21.04 -9.03 5.99
CA GLU A 410 -19.77 -8.37 6.24
C GLU A 410 -19.16 -7.82 4.94
N ASN A 411 -18.73 -6.56 4.97
CA ASN A 411 -17.90 -5.97 3.94
C ASN A 411 -17.18 -4.76 4.55
N GLY A 412 -15.86 -4.66 4.40
CA GLY A 412 -15.07 -3.67 5.13
C GLY A 412 -13.77 -3.30 4.43
N TRP A 413 -13.16 -2.22 4.93
CA TRP A 413 -11.87 -1.71 4.48
C TRP A 413 -10.99 -1.35 5.68
N SER A 414 -9.78 -1.92 5.72
CA SER A 414 -8.82 -1.62 6.78
C SER A 414 -7.97 -0.39 6.46
N THR A 415 -7.76 0.40 7.52
CA THR A 415 -6.79 1.50 7.58
C THR A 415 -5.73 1.15 8.61
N TYR A 416 -4.61 1.87 8.61
CA TYR A 416 -3.64 1.76 9.69
C TYR A 416 -4.15 2.50 10.94
N PRO A 417 -3.59 2.24 12.14
CA PRO A 417 -4.12 2.81 13.39
C PRO A 417 -3.87 4.32 13.49
N ASP A 418 -2.82 4.80 12.82
CA ASP A 418 -2.36 6.18 12.73
C ASP A 418 -3.06 7.00 11.63
N SER A 419 -3.86 6.39 10.75
CA SER A 419 -4.65 7.09 9.71
C SER A 419 -5.63 8.14 10.29
N GLY A 420 -5.86 8.13 11.60
CA GLY A 420 -6.68 9.13 12.29
C GLY A 420 -8.15 9.12 11.86
N LEU A 421 -8.92 10.11 12.30
CA LEU A 421 -10.38 10.11 12.08
C LEU A 421 -10.79 10.40 10.64
N ILE A 422 -9.86 10.71 9.73
CA ILE A 422 -10.12 11.01 8.32
C ILE A 422 -9.71 9.80 7.47
N ASP A 423 -10.67 8.93 7.18
CA ASP A 423 -10.50 7.63 6.51
C ASP A 423 -11.11 7.63 5.10
N ASP A 424 -10.57 8.47 4.22
CA ASP A 424 -11.11 8.72 2.87
C ASP A 424 -10.97 7.52 1.91
N ASP A 425 -9.99 6.66 2.14
CA ASP A 425 -9.82 5.39 1.43
C ASP A 425 -10.97 4.41 1.75
N ARG A 426 -11.35 4.28 3.02
CA ARG A 426 -12.52 3.52 3.47
C ARG A 426 -13.81 4.07 2.86
N ILE A 427 -13.95 5.40 2.79
CA ILE A 427 -15.09 6.05 2.12
C ILE A 427 -15.12 5.70 0.63
N THR A 428 -13.97 5.74 -0.04
CA THR A 428 -13.83 5.39 -1.46
C THR A 428 -14.24 3.93 -1.71
N TYR A 429 -13.73 3.00 -0.89
CA TYR A 429 -14.11 1.59 -0.94
C TYR A 429 -15.62 1.40 -0.74
N TYR A 430 -16.19 1.96 0.32
CA TYR A 430 -17.60 1.78 0.62
C TYR A 430 -18.52 2.34 -0.47
N ARG A 431 -18.20 3.49 -1.05
CA ARG A 431 -18.95 4.03 -2.19
C ARG A 431 -18.92 3.07 -3.38
N ALA A 432 -17.78 2.45 -3.68
CA ALA A 432 -17.67 1.44 -4.72
C ALA A 432 -18.46 0.16 -4.39
N ALA A 433 -18.36 -0.32 -3.15
CA ALA A 433 -19.08 -1.51 -2.67
C ALA A 433 -20.60 -1.31 -2.70
N TRP A 434 -21.11 -0.16 -2.25
CA TRP A 434 -22.54 0.17 -2.29
C TRP A 434 -23.05 0.32 -3.72
N GLU A 435 -22.26 0.89 -4.63
CA GLU A 435 -22.63 0.97 -6.05
C GLU A 435 -22.70 -0.44 -6.66
N SER A 436 -21.78 -1.32 -6.28
CA SER A 436 -21.80 -2.73 -6.69
C SER A 436 -23.00 -3.49 -6.12
N ALA A 437 -23.40 -3.22 -4.87
CA ALA A 437 -24.63 -3.77 -4.28
C ALA A 437 -25.89 -3.25 -4.98
N LEU A 438 -25.95 -1.97 -5.37
CA LEU A 438 -27.03 -1.44 -6.20
C LEU A 438 -27.07 -2.11 -7.57
N ASN A 439 -25.91 -2.40 -8.18
CA ASN A 439 -25.84 -3.15 -9.44
C ASN A 439 -26.44 -4.56 -9.28
N ALA A 440 -26.18 -5.24 -8.16
CA ALA A 440 -26.76 -6.55 -7.87
C ALA A 440 -28.29 -6.48 -7.70
N LEU A 441 -28.79 -5.46 -6.99
CA LEU A 441 -30.23 -5.21 -6.85
C LEU A 441 -30.90 -4.96 -8.21
N ASP A 442 -30.28 -4.14 -9.06
CA ASP A 442 -30.80 -3.84 -10.40
C ASP A 442 -30.80 -5.07 -11.33
N ALA A 443 -29.86 -6.01 -11.12
CA ALA A 443 -29.83 -7.30 -11.80
C ALA A 443 -30.84 -8.33 -11.23
N GLY A 444 -31.64 -7.95 -10.23
CA GLY A 444 -32.69 -8.80 -9.67
C GLY A 444 -32.20 -9.79 -8.61
N VAL A 445 -30.99 -9.60 -8.07
CA VAL A 445 -30.53 -10.36 -6.90
C VAL A 445 -31.44 -10.06 -5.71
N ASN A 446 -31.89 -11.10 -5.00
CA ASN A 446 -32.71 -10.96 -3.80
C ASN A 446 -31.88 -10.55 -2.57
N LEU A 447 -31.19 -9.41 -2.67
CA LEU A 447 -30.33 -8.84 -1.62
C LEU A 447 -31.19 -8.03 -0.64
N LYS A 448 -31.10 -8.36 0.66
CA LYS A 448 -31.97 -7.80 1.72
C LYS A 448 -31.27 -6.87 2.70
N GLY A 449 -29.95 -6.89 2.76
CA GLY A 449 -29.23 -6.01 3.66
C GLY A 449 -27.72 -6.01 3.46
N TYR A 450 -27.08 -5.03 4.09
CA TYR A 450 -25.65 -4.79 4.04
C TYR A 450 -25.13 -4.41 5.43
N MET A 451 -24.20 -5.20 5.94
CA MET A 451 -23.53 -4.97 7.21
C MET A 451 -22.09 -4.49 6.96
N VAL A 452 -21.78 -3.26 7.38
CA VAL A 452 -20.40 -2.75 7.35
C VAL A 452 -19.51 -3.53 8.33
N TRP A 453 -18.27 -3.78 7.92
CA TRP A 453 -17.22 -4.29 8.78
C TRP A 453 -16.14 -3.22 9.01
N SER A 454 -15.98 -2.71 10.22
CA SER A 454 -16.67 -3.08 11.47
C SER A 454 -17.24 -1.86 12.17
N LEU A 455 -18.08 -2.09 13.19
CA LEU A 455 -18.67 -0.99 13.95
C LEU A 455 -17.59 -0.15 14.64
N LEU A 456 -16.60 -0.80 15.22
CA LEU A 456 -15.48 -0.18 15.94
C LEU A 456 -14.19 -0.95 15.65
N ASP A 457 -13.05 -0.28 15.84
CA ASP A 457 -11.76 -0.93 15.75
C ASP A 457 -11.72 -2.13 16.70
N ASN A 458 -11.06 -3.19 16.25
CA ASN A 458 -11.07 -4.47 16.93
C ASN A 458 -9.69 -5.14 16.81
N MET A 459 -9.49 -6.27 17.50
CA MET A 459 -8.27 -7.07 17.36
C MET A 459 -8.37 -7.97 16.12
N GLU A 460 -7.61 -7.66 15.08
CA GLU A 460 -7.65 -8.33 13.77
C GLU A 460 -6.77 -9.58 13.73
N TRP A 461 -7.11 -10.55 14.59
CA TRP A 461 -6.56 -11.92 14.53
C TRP A 461 -5.03 -11.94 14.63
N LEU A 462 -4.31 -12.51 13.66
CA LEU A 462 -2.84 -12.55 13.66
C LEU A 462 -2.20 -11.16 13.41
N GLU A 463 -2.95 -10.20 12.88
CA GLU A 463 -2.48 -8.83 12.64
C GLU A 463 -2.47 -8.01 13.96
N GLY A 464 -3.19 -8.43 15.01
CA GLY A 464 -3.26 -7.67 16.26
C GLY A 464 -4.08 -6.39 16.09
N TYR A 465 -3.58 -5.24 16.54
CA TYR A 465 -4.24 -3.95 16.40
C TYR A 465 -3.67 -3.07 15.27
N ILE A 466 -2.86 -3.63 14.37
CA ILE A 466 -2.26 -2.89 13.25
C ILE A 466 -3.23 -2.58 12.11
N ALA A 467 -4.29 -3.38 11.95
CA ALA A 467 -5.33 -3.15 10.96
C ALA A 467 -6.59 -2.70 11.68
N CYS A 468 -7.15 -1.59 11.25
CA CYS A 468 -8.33 -0.99 11.84
C CYS A 468 -9.46 -1.02 10.82
N PHE A 469 -10.57 -1.70 11.11
CA PHE A 469 -11.76 -1.74 10.24
C PHE A 469 -12.91 -0.84 10.73
N GLY A 470 -12.80 -0.27 11.93
CA GLY A 470 -13.90 0.37 12.62
C GLY A 470 -14.37 1.67 12.01
N LEU A 471 -15.69 1.85 11.91
CA LEU A 471 -16.28 3.18 11.74
C LEU A 471 -15.99 4.09 12.95
N TYR A 472 -15.78 3.50 14.12
CA TYR A 472 -15.34 4.19 15.32
C TYR A 472 -13.96 3.72 15.74
N GLN A 473 -13.06 4.68 15.91
CA GLN A 473 -11.75 4.43 16.49
C GLN A 473 -11.88 4.05 17.97
N VAL A 474 -11.14 3.04 18.41
CA VAL A 474 -10.99 2.72 19.84
C VAL A 474 -9.64 3.23 20.33
N ASP A 475 -9.64 4.00 21.40
CA ASP A 475 -8.39 4.33 22.11
C ASP A 475 -7.98 3.16 23.00
N TYR A 476 -6.97 2.40 22.55
CA TYR A 476 -6.47 1.25 23.30
C TYR A 476 -5.55 1.61 24.47
N GLN A 477 -5.16 2.88 24.63
CA GLN A 477 -4.35 3.36 25.75
C GLN A 477 -5.21 3.90 26.89
N ASP A 478 -6.42 4.40 26.58
CA ASP A 478 -7.38 4.77 27.61
C ASP A 478 -7.97 3.51 28.27
N PRO A 479 -7.87 3.34 29.60
CA PRO A 479 -8.52 2.24 30.31
C PRO A 479 -10.03 2.14 30.10
N ALA A 480 -10.70 3.25 29.74
CA ALA A 480 -12.11 3.28 29.40
C ALA A 480 -12.40 2.86 27.94
N ARG A 481 -11.36 2.58 27.14
CA ARG A 481 -11.44 2.20 25.73
C ARG A 481 -12.34 3.15 24.93
N THR A 482 -12.08 4.46 24.97
CA THR A 482 -13.01 5.44 24.40
C THR A 482 -13.23 5.21 22.90
N ARG A 483 -14.45 5.48 22.39
CA ARG A 483 -14.80 5.31 20.97
C ARG A 483 -15.10 6.64 20.29
N THR A 484 -14.41 6.92 19.18
CA THR A 484 -14.53 8.18 18.43
C THR A 484 -14.88 7.93 16.96
N ALA A 485 -15.94 8.58 16.46
CA ALA A 485 -16.39 8.39 15.08
C ALA A 485 -15.37 8.88 14.06
N ARG A 486 -15.06 8.04 13.06
CA ARG A 486 -14.29 8.44 11.88
C ARG A 486 -15.20 9.09 10.83
N LYS A 487 -14.62 9.74 9.81
CA LYS A 487 -15.34 10.42 8.73
C LYS A 487 -16.29 9.47 8.00
N SER A 488 -15.88 8.22 7.77
CA SER A 488 -16.71 7.17 7.17
C SER A 488 -18.00 6.88 7.93
N ALA A 489 -18.01 7.02 9.27
CA ALA A 489 -19.22 6.90 10.08
C ALA A 489 -20.28 7.94 9.69
N PHE A 490 -19.86 9.17 9.40
CA PHE A 490 -20.76 10.24 8.96
C PHE A 490 -21.29 10.00 7.54
N VAL A 491 -20.44 9.51 6.65
CA VAL A 491 -20.84 9.14 5.28
C VAL A 491 -21.85 7.99 5.32
N TYR A 492 -21.61 6.99 6.17
CA TYR A 492 -22.53 5.86 6.33
C TYR A 492 -23.85 6.29 6.96
N LYS A 493 -23.82 7.13 7.99
CA LYS A 493 -25.03 7.75 8.56
C LYS A 493 -25.84 8.50 7.50
N HIS A 494 -25.17 9.26 6.63
CA HIS A 494 -25.83 10.00 5.53
C HIS A 494 -26.46 9.05 4.50
N LEU A 495 -25.76 7.96 4.13
CA LEU A 495 -26.30 6.92 3.27
C LEU A 495 -27.57 6.30 3.87
N ILE A 496 -27.54 5.88 5.14
CA ILE A 496 -28.68 5.22 5.80
C ILE A 496 -29.89 6.16 5.85
N LYS A 497 -29.66 7.43 6.19
CA LYS A 497 -30.70 8.44 6.30
C LYS A 497 -31.40 8.70 4.96
N ASN A 498 -30.61 8.80 3.88
CA ASN A 498 -31.12 9.24 2.59
C ASN A 498 -31.41 8.08 1.61
N ARG A 499 -30.86 6.90 1.86
CA ARG A 499 -30.97 5.68 1.05
C ARG A 499 -30.44 5.84 -0.38
N TYR A 500 -29.50 6.76 -0.63
CA TYR A 500 -28.72 6.86 -1.88
C TYR A 500 -27.27 7.21 -1.58
N ILE A 501 -26.38 6.90 -2.52
CA ILE A 501 -24.94 7.22 -2.42
C ILE A 501 -24.73 8.67 -2.82
N ASP A 502 -24.28 9.49 -1.87
CA ASP A 502 -23.90 10.88 -2.10
C ASP A 502 -22.38 10.99 -2.21
N TYR A 503 -21.89 11.16 -3.44
CA TYR A 503 -20.46 11.25 -3.73
C TYR A 503 -19.84 12.58 -3.27
N GLU A 504 -20.66 13.61 -3.07
CA GLU A 504 -20.20 14.97 -2.72
C GLU A 504 -20.42 15.28 -1.23
N TYR A 505 -21.02 14.36 -0.47
CA TYR A 505 -21.26 14.59 0.95
C TYR A 505 -19.94 14.63 1.73
N GLU A 506 -19.76 15.72 2.46
CA GLU A 506 -18.64 15.99 3.35
C GLU A 506 -19.18 16.49 4.71
N PRO A 507 -18.82 15.86 5.85
CA PRO A 507 -19.29 16.31 7.16
C PRO A 507 -18.67 17.65 7.53
N GLN A 508 -19.48 18.60 7.98
CA GLN A 508 -19.01 19.92 8.44
C GLN A 508 -18.21 19.86 9.76
N SER A 509 -18.36 18.77 10.51
CA SER A 509 -17.67 18.51 11.78
C SER A 509 -17.61 17.01 12.04
N LEU A 510 -16.59 16.55 12.75
CA LEU A 510 -16.48 15.16 13.24
C LEU A 510 -17.11 14.97 14.62
N THR A 511 -18.11 15.78 14.99
CA THR A 511 -18.88 15.58 16.21
C THR A 511 -20.13 14.78 15.89
N MET A 512 -20.14 13.51 16.32
CA MET A 512 -21.27 12.62 16.11
C MET A 512 -22.41 12.98 17.07
N THR A 513 -23.64 12.93 16.57
CA THR A 513 -24.86 13.19 17.35
C THR A 513 -25.92 12.15 16.99
N ILE A 514 -26.86 11.92 17.90
CA ILE A 514 -28.06 11.14 17.62
C ILE A 514 -29.09 12.09 17.01
N ASP A 515 -29.64 11.73 15.84
CA ASP A 515 -30.70 12.51 15.22
C ASP A 515 -31.99 12.34 16.04
N ASP A 516 -32.48 13.41 16.68
CA ASP A 516 -33.74 13.41 17.41
C ASP A 516 -34.94 13.28 16.44
N GLY A 517 -35.40 12.05 16.24
CA GLY A 517 -36.77 11.72 15.83
C GLY A 517 -37.13 11.91 14.35
N PHE A 518 -37.17 10.79 13.62
CA PHE A 518 -38.12 10.59 12.51
C PHE A 518 -38.77 9.21 12.65
N TYR A 519 -39.79 9.12 13.53
CA TYR A 519 -40.80 8.09 13.36
C TYR A 519 -41.51 8.35 12.02
N ARG A 520 -41.43 7.37 11.11
CA ARG A 520 -42.08 7.34 9.79
C ARG A 520 -43.51 7.93 9.84
N ASN A 521 -43.71 9.11 9.27
CA ASN A 521 -45.00 9.61 8.77
C ASN A 521 -44.79 10.83 7.86
N CYS A 522 -44.69 10.61 6.55
CA CYS A 522 -44.67 11.66 5.55
C CYS A 522 -46.10 12.11 5.20
N LEU A 523 -46.46 13.34 5.56
CA LEU A 523 -47.55 14.10 4.93
C LEU A 523 -47.10 15.56 4.70
N HIS A 524 -46.78 15.84 3.43
CA HIS A 524 -46.89 17.09 2.67
C HIS A 524 -46.72 18.49 3.32
N SER A 525 -45.82 19.26 2.67
CA SER A 525 -45.79 20.73 2.44
C SER A 525 -44.94 21.61 3.39
N PRO A 526 -44.62 22.86 3.00
CA PRO A 526 -43.80 23.25 1.84
C PRO A 526 -42.58 24.09 2.28
N VAL A 527 -41.58 24.17 1.41
CA VAL A 527 -40.31 24.90 1.64
C VAL A 527 -40.54 26.41 1.79
N ASP A 528 -40.03 26.99 2.88
CA ASP A 528 -40.07 28.43 3.16
C ASP A 528 -38.97 29.18 2.39
N MET A 529 -39.40 30.08 1.52
CA MET A 529 -38.59 30.84 0.57
C MET A 529 -37.98 32.08 1.23
N LYS A 530 -37.20 31.90 2.29
CA LYS A 530 -36.48 32.99 2.98
C LYS A 530 -35.00 32.72 3.25
N SER A 531 -34.56 31.46 3.20
CA SER A 531 -33.14 31.12 3.43
C SER A 531 -32.23 31.33 2.22
N VAL A 532 -32.81 31.55 1.02
CA VAL A 532 -32.04 31.70 -0.24
C VAL A 532 -31.42 33.10 -0.38
N VAL A 533 -31.90 34.10 0.35
CA VAL A 533 -31.43 35.50 0.21
C VAL A 533 -30.20 35.80 1.10
N LEU A 534 -29.95 34.98 2.12
CA LEU A 534 -28.79 35.19 3.01
C LEU A 534 -27.51 34.51 2.50
N CYS A 535 -27.62 33.46 1.68
CA CYS A 535 -26.47 32.81 1.03
C CYS A 535 -25.87 33.61 -0.14
N LEU A 536 -26.59 34.57 -0.71
CA LEU A 536 -26.12 35.38 -1.85
C LEU A 536 -25.30 36.62 -1.46
N LEU A 537 -25.16 36.94 -0.16
CA LEU A 537 -24.41 38.10 0.32
C LEU A 537 -23.07 37.77 0.99
N VAL A 538 -22.77 36.48 1.24
CA VAL A 538 -21.47 36.02 1.75
C VAL A 538 -20.53 35.58 0.62
N ALA A 539 -21.04 35.39 -0.60
CA ALA A 539 -20.25 35.04 -1.79
C ALA A 539 -19.47 36.21 -2.42
N ALA A 540 -19.49 37.41 -1.84
CA ALA A 540 -18.85 38.61 -2.40
C ALA A 540 -17.58 39.09 -1.65
N CYS A 541 -16.99 38.26 -0.78
CA CYS A 541 -15.71 38.56 -0.13
C CYS A 541 -14.73 37.37 -0.15
N HIS A 542 -14.58 36.69 -1.30
CA HIS A 542 -13.33 35.98 -1.56
C HIS A 542 -12.32 36.99 -2.11
N CYS A 543 -11.41 37.40 -1.23
CA CYS A 543 -10.23 38.18 -1.59
C CYS A 543 -9.40 37.33 -2.56
N SER A 544 -9.43 37.68 -3.84
CA SER A 544 -8.49 37.20 -4.84
C SER A 544 -7.10 37.71 -4.46
N THR A 545 -6.31 36.91 -3.75
CA THR A 545 -4.86 37.07 -3.73
C THR A 545 -4.35 36.68 -5.11
N VAL A 546 -4.06 37.67 -5.94
CA VAL A 546 -3.20 37.51 -7.11
C VAL A 546 -1.84 37.02 -6.58
N ARG A 547 -1.55 35.72 -6.71
CA ARG A 547 -0.18 35.21 -6.50
C ARG A 547 0.70 35.94 -7.50
N GLN A 548 1.66 36.71 -7.01
CA GLN A 548 2.64 37.37 -7.87
C GLN A 548 3.47 36.26 -8.56
N GLN A 549 3.53 36.27 -9.88
CA GLN A 549 4.20 35.24 -10.66
C GLN A 549 5.72 35.29 -10.39
N ARG A 550 6.26 34.25 -9.73
CA ARG A 550 7.69 34.12 -9.39
C ARG A 550 8.46 33.49 -10.55
N ARG A 551 9.75 33.82 -10.66
CA ARG A 551 10.58 33.45 -11.81
C ARG A 551 11.94 32.92 -11.37
N PHE A 552 12.39 31.82 -11.96
CA PHE A 552 13.76 31.31 -11.78
C PHE A 552 14.78 32.29 -12.40
N PRO A 553 15.99 32.42 -11.83
CA PRO A 553 17.06 33.20 -12.42
C PRO A 553 17.43 32.73 -13.83
N ASP A 554 17.87 33.66 -14.69
CA ASP A 554 18.25 33.33 -16.07
C ASP A 554 19.49 32.42 -16.14
N ASP A 555 20.36 32.45 -15.13
CA ASP A 555 21.54 31.59 -14.98
C ASP A 555 21.24 30.26 -14.26
N PHE A 556 19.99 29.99 -13.92
CA PHE A 556 19.58 28.74 -13.29
C PHE A 556 19.58 27.59 -14.30
N ILE A 557 20.31 26.51 -14.01
CA ILE A 557 20.46 25.39 -14.93
C ILE A 557 19.30 24.40 -14.77
N PHE A 558 18.51 24.22 -15.82
CA PHE A 558 17.56 23.11 -15.90
C PHE A 558 18.12 21.95 -16.71
N GLY A 559 17.95 20.73 -16.21
CA GLY A 559 18.36 19.54 -16.91
C GLY A 559 17.54 18.31 -16.56
N ALA A 560 18.02 17.16 -17.02
CA ALA A 560 17.49 15.85 -16.71
C ALA A 560 18.64 14.89 -16.42
N ALA A 561 18.35 13.83 -15.68
CA ALA A 561 19.33 12.86 -15.22
C ALA A 561 19.01 11.42 -15.68
N THR A 562 20.08 10.63 -15.88
CA THR A 562 20.06 9.19 -16.17
C THR A 562 21.28 8.48 -15.56
N ALA A 563 21.23 7.15 -15.44
CA ALA A 563 22.35 6.32 -14.99
C ALA A 563 22.69 5.21 -15.99
N ALA A 564 23.98 4.89 -16.12
CA ALA A 564 24.54 4.02 -17.14
C ALA A 564 23.82 2.66 -17.22
N TYR A 565 23.76 1.91 -16.11
CA TYR A 565 23.12 0.59 -16.11
C TYR A 565 21.63 0.65 -16.47
N GLN A 566 20.94 1.73 -16.07
CA GLN A 566 19.50 1.85 -16.26
C GLN A 566 19.11 2.18 -17.71
N ILE A 567 19.99 2.80 -18.51
CA ILE A 567 19.68 3.24 -19.87
C ILE A 567 20.56 2.66 -20.98
N GLU A 568 21.82 2.33 -20.72
CA GLU A 568 22.77 2.04 -21.80
C GLU A 568 22.45 0.75 -22.56
N GLY A 569 22.15 -0.33 -21.84
CA GLY A 569 22.15 -1.67 -22.43
C GLY A 569 23.54 -2.11 -22.89
N ALA A 570 23.59 -2.90 -23.95
CA ALA A 570 24.83 -3.37 -24.58
C ALA A 570 25.82 -3.91 -23.52
N TRP A 571 25.30 -4.71 -22.58
CA TRP A 571 25.97 -4.98 -21.31
C TRP A 571 27.29 -5.75 -21.45
N ASN A 572 27.46 -6.50 -22.53
CA ASN A 572 28.66 -7.28 -22.86
C ASN A 572 29.24 -6.97 -24.25
N GLU A 573 28.85 -5.83 -24.84
CA GLU A 573 29.35 -5.40 -26.14
C GLU A 573 30.70 -4.67 -26.03
N ASP A 574 31.45 -4.67 -27.13
CA ASP A 574 32.69 -3.92 -27.31
C ASP A 574 33.70 -4.05 -26.15
N GLY A 575 33.73 -5.22 -25.52
CA GLY A 575 34.66 -5.53 -24.43
C GLY A 575 34.28 -4.95 -23.07
N LYS A 576 33.04 -4.47 -22.86
CA LYS A 576 32.56 -4.11 -21.52
C LYS A 576 32.71 -5.30 -20.56
N GLY A 577 33.28 -5.02 -19.37
CA GLY A 577 33.34 -5.98 -18.28
C GLY A 577 31.99 -6.16 -17.58
N GLU A 578 31.83 -7.30 -16.93
CA GLU A 578 30.70 -7.56 -16.03
C GLU A 578 30.75 -6.64 -14.81
N ASN A 579 29.62 -6.03 -14.46
CA ASN A 579 29.42 -5.27 -13.24
C ASN A 579 28.58 -6.06 -12.20
N ILE A 580 28.43 -5.49 -11.00
CA ILE A 580 27.68 -6.13 -9.90
C ILE A 580 26.19 -6.37 -10.21
N TRP A 581 25.57 -5.55 -11.04
CA TRP A 581 24.18 -5.74 -11.45
C TRP A 581 24.05 -6.84 -12.50
N ASP A 582 24.92 -6.85 -13.51
CA ASP A 582 25.02 -7.94 -14.50
C ASP A 582 25.12 -9.30 -13.78
N ARG A 583 26.07 -9.42 -12.84
CA ARG A 583 26.25 -10.62 -12.03
C ARG A 583 24.98 -10.96 -11.24
N LEU A 584 24.40 -9.99 -10.54
CA LEU A 584 23.22 -10.20 -9.69
C LEU A 584 22.03 -10.72 -10.50
N VAL A 585 21.65 -10.03 -11.57
CA VAL A 585 20.44 -10.36 -12.34
C VAL A 585 20.60 -11.63 -13.18
N HIS A 586 21.81 -11.96 -13.64
CA HIS A 586 22.05 -13.21 -14.37
C HIS A 586 22.18 -14.43 -13.46
N THR A 587 22.58 -14.24 -12.19
CA THR A 587 22.72 -15.37 -11.25
C THR A 587 21.51 -15.56 -10.35
N ASN A 588 20.77 -14.50 -10.07
CA ASN A 588 19.58 -14.52 -9.22
C ASN A 588 18.48 -13.59 -9.77
N PRO A 589 17.90 -13.90 -10.94
CA PRO A 589 16.93 -13.02 -11.60
C PRO A 589 15.66 -12.78 -10.78
N THR A 590 15.32 -13.64 -9.83
CA THR A 590 14.12 -13.51 -8.99
C THR A 590 14.20 -12.39 -7.95
N VAL A 591 15.34 -11.70 -7.84
CA VAL A 591 15.46 -10.49 -6.99
C VAL A 591 14.86 -9.25 -7.66
N ILE A 592 14.67 -9.28 -8.99
CA ILE A 592 14.01 -8.21 -9.73
C ILE A 592 12.52 -8.52 -9.77
N GLN A 593 11.68 -7.57 -9.37
CA GLN A 593 10.25 -7.76 -9.17
C GLN A 593 9.53 -8.27 -10.43
N ASP A 594 9.88 -7.75 -11.61
CA ASP A 594 9.33 -8.18 -12.91
C ASP A 594 10.21 -9.19 -13.67
N LEU A 595 11.24 -9.73 -13.01
CA LEU A 595 12.21 -10.68 -13.58
C LEU A 595 12.98 -10.16 -14.80
N THR A 596 13.07 -8.83 -14.98
CA THR A 596 13.79 -8.22 -16.11
C THR A 596 15.26 -7.93 -15.78
N THR A 597 16.01 -7.51 -16.81
CA THR A 597 17.45 -7.19 -16.71
C THR A 597 17.77 -5.90 -17.45
N GLY A 598 18.94 -5.32 -17.15
CA GLY A 598 19.49 -4.13 -17.80
C GLY A 598 20.27 -4.44 -19.08
N ASP A 599 20.17 -5.68 -19.60
CA ASP A 599 21.00 -6.15 -20.71
C ASP A 599 20.86 -5.28 -21.96
N VAL A 600 19.63 -4.83 -22.22
CA VAL A 600 19.26 -3.91 -23.31
C VAL A 600 18.79 -2.57 -22.76
N ALA A 601 18.07 -2.53 -21.63
CA ALA A 601 17.57 -1.29 -21.04
C ALA A 601 16.82 -0.41 -22.06
N ALA A 602 17.07 0.90 -22.06
CA ALA A 602 16.62 1.84 -23.09
C ALA A 602 17.50 1.83 -24.36
N ASP A 603 18.58 1.05 -24.37
CA ASP A 603 19.52 0.92 -25.48
C ASP A 603 20.17 2.27 -25.89
N SER A 604 20.48 3.11 -24.90
CA SER A 604 21.16 4.39 -25.11
C SER A 604 22.60 4.26 -25.59
N TYR A 605 23.21 3.07 -25.52
CA TYR A 605 24.51 2.81 -26.17
C TYR A 605 24.42 3.06 -27.68
N HIS A 606 23.35 2.57 -28.32
CA HIS A 606 23.09 2.76 -29.74
C HIS A 606 22.29 4.05 -30.03
N ASN A 607 21.39 4.44 -29.12
CA ASN A 607 20.41 5.49 -29.35
C ASN A 607 20.79 6.88 -28.76
N TYR A 608 22.03 7.08 -28.30
CA TYR A 608 22.46 8.34 -27.66
C TYR A 608 22.14 9.62 -28.45
N LYS A 609 22.12 9.55 -29.80
CA LYS A 609 21.73 10.71 -30.62
C LYS A 609 20.26 11.11 -30.45
N ARG A 610 19.36 10.13 -30.29
CA ARG A 610 17.96 10.38 -29.98
C ARG A 610 17.81 10.92 -28.57
N ASP A 611 18.64 10.47 -27.63
CA ASP A 611 18.65 11.03 -26.28
C ASP A 611 19.03 12.52 -26.30
N VAL A 612 20.07 12.90 -27.06
CA VAL A 612 20.44 14.32 -27.24
C VAL A 612 19.34 15.11 -27.96
N GLU A 613 18.60 14.50 -28.89
CA GLU A 613 17.44 15.12 -29.52
C GLU A 613 16.32 15.42 -28.51
N MET A 614 16.01 14.50 -27.59
CA MET A 614 15.03 14.74 -26.51
C MET A 614 15.46 15.85 -25.57
N VAL A 615 16.76 15.92 -25.25
CA VAL A 615 17.34 17.00 -24.43
C VAL A 615 17.14 18.36 -25.11
N ARG A 616 17.28 18.43 -26.44
CA ARG A 616 17.01 19.65 -27.23
C ARG A 616 15.54 19.98 -27.36
N GLU A 617 14.71 18.96 -27.56
CA GLU A 617 13.24 19.09 -27.60
C GLU A 617 12.70 19.76 -26.33
N LEU A 618 13.21 19.36 -25.17
CA LEU A 618 12.90 19.94 -23.86
C LEU A 618 13.54 21.33 -23.63
N GLY A 619 14.57 21.68 -24.39
CA GLY A 619 15.33 22.93 -24.22
C GLY A 619 16.23 22.92 -22.98
N LEU A 620 16.79 21.77 -22.60
CA LEU A 620 17.60 21.64 -21.38
C LEU A 620 18.94 22.39 -21.49
N ASP A 621 19.36 23.01 -20.39
CA ASP A 621 20.67 23.68 -20.26
C ASP A 621 21.80 22.66 -20.00
N ALA A 622 21.46 21.56 -19.32
CA ALA A 622 22.40 20.50 -18.96
C ALA A 622 21.78 19.09 -19.06
N TYR A 623 22.63 18.10 -19.28
CA TYR A 623 22.25 16.69 -19.18
C TYR A 623 23.20 15.97 -18.24
N ARG A 624 22.63 15.39 -17.18
CA ARG A 624 23.36 14.58 -16.21
C ARG A 624 23.29 13.11 -16.60
N PHE A 625 24.44 12.46 -16.73
CA PHE A 625 24.51 11.02 -16.98
C PHE A 625 25.70 10.41 -16.23
N SER A 626 25.67 9.11 -15.97
CA SER A 626 26.80 8.41 -15.38
C SER A 626 27.64 7.67 -16.41
N LEU A 627 28.91 7.45 -16.07
CA LEU A 627 29.80 6.57 -16.80
C LEU A 627 29.71 5.17 -16.21
N SER A 628 29.87 4.16 -17.05
CA SER A 628 30.04 2.79 -16.61
C SER A 628 31.49 2.46 -16.39
N TRP A 629 31.87 2.23 -15.13
CA TRP A 629 33.24 1.88 -14.79
C TRP A 629 33.64 0.59 -15.52
N ALA A 630 32.79 -0.45 -15.49
CA ALA A 630 33.10 -1.71 -16.16
C ALA A 630 33.16 -1.59 -17.70
N ARG A 631 32.52 -0.58 -18.31
CA ARG A 631 32.65 -0.31 -19.75
C ARG A 631 33.99 0.35 -20.08
N ILE A 632 34.48 1.26 -19.23
CA ILE A 632 35.74 1.98 -19.43
C ILE A 632 36.94 1.11 -19.03
N LEU A 633 36.88 0.44 -17.88
CA LEU A 633 37.91 -0.45 -17.34
C LEU A 633 37.30 -1.83 -17.09
N PRO A 634 37.31 -2.75 -18.07
CA PRO A 634 36.65 -4.06 -17.97
C PRO A 634 37.18 -4.96 -16.85
N THR A 635 38.43 -4.76 -16.44
CA THR A 635 39.04 -5.46 -15.30
C THR A 635 38.82 -4.74 -13.96
N GLY A 636 38.27 -3.52 -14.02
CA GLY A 636 38.23 -2.54 -12.93
C GLY A 636 39.51 -1.73 -12.75
N MET A 637 40.61 -2.13 -13.39
CA MET A 637 41.95 -1.56 -13.20
C MET A 637 42.42 -0.80 -14.44
N ALA A 638 43.18 0.27 -14.25
CA ALA A 638 43.64 1.15 -15.34
C ALA A 638 44.71 0.53 -16.27
N ASN A 639 45.10 -0.73 -16.05
CA ASN A 639 46.01 -1.45 -16.96
C ASN A 639 45.34 -1.80 -18.31
N GLU A 640 44.01 -1.80 -18.37
CA GLU A 640 43.23 -2.08 -19.56
C GLU A 640 42.10 -1.05 -19.70
N VAL A 641 42.37 0.03 -20.45
CA VAL A 641 41.36 1.01 -20.83
C VAL A 641 40.70 0.56 -22.13
N ASN A 642 39.38 0.35 -22.10
CA ASN A 642 38.60 -0.04 -23.27
C ASN A 642 38.38 1.17 -24.20
N PRO A 643 38.99 1.21 -25.39
CA PRO A 643 38.86 2.36 -26.29
C PRO A 643 37.44 2.55 -26.82
N ALA A 644 36.65 1.48 -26.97
CA ALA A 644 35.28 1.55 -27.46
C ALA A 644 34.34 2.17 -26.40
N GLY A 645 34.49 1.78 -25.14
CA GLY A 645 33.79 2.42 -24.02
C GLY A 645 34.11 3.92 -23.93
N VAL A 646 35.39 4.29 -24.06
CA VAL A 646 35.80 5.71 -24.11
C VAL A 646 35.24 6.43 -25.34
N ALA A 647 35.18 5.77 -26.49
CA ALA A 647 34.62 6.34 -27.72
C ALA A 647 33.11 6.63 -27.58
N TYR A 648 32.34 5.74 -26.97
CA TYR A 648 30.91 5.95 -26.71
C TYR A 648 30.65 7.24 -25.93
N TYR A 649 31.28 7.41 -24.77
CA TYR A 649 31.09 8.62 -23.97
C TYR A 649 31.61 9.87 -24.66
N ASN A 650 32.72 9.77 -25.40
CA ASN A 650 33.19 10.88 -26.24
C ASN A 650 32.15 11.29 -27.28
N ASN A 651 31.48 10.33 -27.93
CA ASN A 651 30.44 10.61 -28.91
C ASN A 651 29.24 11.30 -28.27
N LEU A 652 28.75 10.81 -27.12
CA LEU A 652 27.65 11.45 -26.38
C LEU A 652 28.03 12.88 -25.95
N ILE A 653 29.21 13.06 -25.33
CA ILE A 653 29.69 14.38 -24.87
C ILE A 653 29.83 15.34 -26.05
N ASN A 654 30.42 14.90 -27.16
CA ASN A 654 30.56 15.73 -28.36
C ASN A 654 29.21 16.14 -28.94
N GLU A 655 28.24 15.23 -28.95
CA GLU A 655 26.89 15.53 -29.47
C GLU A 655 26.17 16.53 -28.55
N LEU A 656 26.31 16.43 -27.22
CA LEU A 656 25.78 17.43 -26.27
C LEU A 656 26.42 18.81 -26.46
N VAL A 657 27.76 18.88 -26.49
CA VAL A 657 28.52 20.14 -26.64
C VAL A 657 28.22 20.82 -27.97
N LYS A 658 28.02 20.04 -29.04
CA LYS A 658 27.62 20.54 -30.37
C LYS A 658 26.33 21.36 -30.32
N TYR A 659 25.42 21.03 -29.41
CA TYR A 659 24.14 21.73 -29.20
C TYR A 659 24.13 22.60 -27.94
N ASN A 660 25.32 22.97 -27.43
CA ASN A 660 25.49 23.84 -26.28
C ASN A 660 24.80 23.33 -24.98
N ILE A 661 24.65 22.02 -24.86
CA ILE A 661 24.15 21.39 -23.63
C ILE A 661 25.35 21.05 -22.75
N THR A 662 25.30 21.45 -21.48
CA THR A 662 26.39 21.19 -20.53
C THR A 662 26.33 19.73 -20.04
N PRO A 663 27.36 18.89 -20.30
CA PRO A 663 27.41 17.56 -19.71
C PRO A 663 27.78 17.64 -18.23
N MET A 664 26.93 17.06 -17.37
CA MET A 664 27.21 16.83 -15.95
C MET A 664 27.47 15.34 -15.74
N VAL A 665 28.72 14.96 -15.51
CA VAL A 665 29.13 13.55 -15.57
C VAL A 665 29.30 12.98 -14.17
N THR A 666 28.57 11.90 -13.88
CA THR A 666 28.73 11.10 -12.67
C THR A 666 29.71 9.96 -12.94
N LEU A 667 30.78 9.87 -12.16
CA LEU A 667 31.80 8.83 -12.31
C LEU A 667 31.27 7.47 -11.85
N TYR A 668 30.57 7.41 -10.72
CA TYR A 668 30.05 6.16 -10.19
C TYR A 668 28.57 6.26 -9.84
N HIS A 669 27.77 5.41 -10.50
CA HIS A 669 26.34 5.23 -10.23
C HIS A 669 26.01 3.73 -10.17
N TRP A 670 26.54 3.10 -9.11
CA TRP A 670 26.17 1.77 -8.60
C TRP A 670 26.54 0.58 -9.48
N ASP A 671 27.45 0.74 -10.44
CA ASP A 671 27.78 -0.30 -11.43
C ASP A 671 29.24 -0.77 -11.34
N LEU A 672 29.65 -1.12 -10.11
CA LEU A 672 31.03 -1.55 -9.82
C LEU A 672 31.43 -2.74 -10.70
N PRO A 673 32.63 -2.77 -11.31
CA PRO A 673 33.14 -3.95 -11.99
C PRO A 673 33.15 -5.15 -11.04
N GLN A 674 32.59 -6.28 -11.46
CA GLN A 674 32.41 -7.45 -10.59
C GLN A 674 33.75 -7.94 -10.03
N LYS A 675 34.84 -7.84 -10.79
CA LYS A 675 36.19 -8.20 -10.32
C LYS A 675 36.64 -7.40 -9.10
N LEU A 676 36.23 -6.13 -8.97
CA LEU A 676 36.55 -5.34 -7.78
C LEU A 676 35.66 -5.74 -6.60
N GLN A 677 34.40 -6.11 -6.87
CA GLN A 677 33.51 -6.66 -5.85
C GLN A 677 34.03 -7.99 -5.30
N ASP A 678 34.57 -8.87 -6.16
CA ASP A 678 35.19 -10.14 -5.77
C ASP A 678 36.40 -9.94 -4.82
N LEU A 679 37.04 -8.78 -4.89
CA LEU A 679 38.13 -8.37 -3.98
C LEU A 679 37.62 -7.68 -2.70
N GLY A 680 36.31 -7.56 -2.51
CA GLY A 680 35.66 -6.94 -1.34
C GLY A 680 35.02 -5.58 -1.58
N GLY A 681 35.07 -5.05 -2.82
CA GLY A 681 34.39 -3.81 -3.21
C GLY A 681 34.71 -2.64 -2.28
N PHE A 682 33.68 -1.88 -1.89
CA PHE A 682 33.78 -0.71 -1.02
C PHE A 682 34.28 -1.01 0.40
N MET A 683 34.23 -2.27 0.87
CA MET A 683 34.77 -2.64 2.17
C MET A 683 36.29 -2.85 2.12
N ASN A 684 36.89 -2.95 0.93
CA ASN A 684 38.34 -3.09 0.79
C ASN A 684 39.01 -1.70 0.79
N PRO A 685 39.99 -1.43 1.67
CA PRO A 685 40.67 -0.12 1.69
C PRO A 685 41.41 0.21 0.38
N LEU A 686 41.81 -0.80 -0.41
CA LEU A 686 42.44 -0.61 -1.73
C LEU A 686 41.47 0.01 -2.75
N PHE A 687 40.16 -0.06 -2.53
CA PHE A 687 39.15 0.58 -3.36
C PHE A 687 39.46 2.05 -3.65
N THR A 688 39.96 2.75 -2.63
CA THR A 688 40.28 4.17 -2.74
C THR A 688 41.35 4.48 -3.81
N GLY A 689 42.32 3.58 -4.00
CA GLY A 689 43.33 3.71 -5.06
C GLY A 689 42.78 3.31 -6.43
N TRP A 690 42.00 2.23 -6.51
CA TRP A 690 41.36 1.81 -7.77
C TRP A 690 40.43 2.90 -8.32
N TYR A 691 39.69 3.56 -7.42
CA TYR A 691 38.81 4.66 -7.78
C TYR A 691 39.57 5.91 -8.24
N GLU A 692 40.71 6.23 -7.60
CA GLU A 692 41.58 7.34 -8.03
C GLU A 692 42.15 7.09 -9.43
N ASP A 693 42.59 5.86 -9.71
CA ASP A 693 43.08 5.46 -11.04
C ASP A 693 41.97 5.55 -12.10
N TYR A 694 40.75 5.11 -11.76
CA TYR A 694 39.59 5.26 -12.63
C TYR A 694 39.25 6.74 -12.90
N ALA A 695 39.19 7.56 -11.85
CA ALA A 695 38.91 8.99 -11.95
C ALA A 695 39.96 9.70 -12.84
N ARG A 696 41.24 9.32 -12.74
CA ARG A 696 42.30 9.83 -13.63
C ARG A 696 41.99 9.57 -15.09
N VAL A 697 41.66 8.33 -15.45
CA VAL A 697 41.29 7.97 -16.83
C VAL A 697 40.09 8.80 -17.31
N VAL A 698 39.09 9.01 -16.45
CA VAL A 698 37.92 9.85 -16.77
C VAL A 698 38.32 11.30 -17.03
N PHE A 699 39.09 11.92 -16.12
CA PHE A 699 39.47 13.32 -16.26
C PHE A 699 40.38 13.58 -17.46
N GLU A 700 41.30 12.65 -17.78
CA GLU A 700 42.17 12.74 -18.95
C GLU A 700 41.38 12.68 -20.27
N ASN A 701 40.35 11.84 -20.35
CA ASN A 701 39.63 11.59 -21.60
C ASN A 701 38.48 12.56 -21.86
N PHE A 702 37.87 13.12 -20.80
CA PHE A 702 36.61 13.87 -20.94
C PHE A 702 36.65 15.29 -20.37
N GLY A 703 37.59 15.61 -19.49
CA GLY A 703 37.59 16.87 -18.75
C GLY A 703 37.95 18.12 -19.57
N ASP A 704 38.44 17.94 -20.81
CA ASP A 704 38.60 19.04 -21.76
C ASP A 704 37.24 19.69 -22.13
N ARG A 705 36.16 18.89 -22.15
CA ARG A 705 34.78 19.33 -22.47
C ARG A 705 33.84 19.31 -21.27
N VAL A 706 33.96 18.33 -20.38
CA VAL A 706 33.10 18.20 -19.20
C VAL A 706 33.56 19.16 -18.11
N LYS A 707 32.64 19.97 -17.59
CA LYS A 707 32.92 21.00 -16.57
C LYS A 707 32.23 20.77 -15.23
N LEU A 708 31.35 19.78 -15.14
CA LEU A 708 30.67 19.40 -13.91
C LEU A 708 30.86 17.90 -13.70
N PHE A 709 31.75 17.54 -12.76
CA PHE A 709 31.99 16.16 -12.37
C PHE A 709 31.36 15.86 -11.01
N ILE A 710 30.63 14.75 -10.94
CA ILE A 710 30.12 14.16 -9.71
C ILE A 710 30.89 12.87 -9.50
N THR A 711 31.53 12.73 -8.35
CA THR A 711 32.26 11.49 -8.00
C THR A 711 31.29 10.33 -7.78
N PHE A 712 30.51 10.38 -6.71
CA PHE A 712 29.54 9.34 -6.35
C PHE A 712 28.11 9.87 -6.44
N ASN A 713 27.20 9.03 -6.93
CA ASN A 713 25.77 9.17 -6.71
C ASN A 713 25.35 8.39 -5.45
N GLU A 714 24.69 9.09 -4.53
CA GLU A 714 23.94 8.49 -3.41
C GLU A 714 24.70 7.43 -2.60
N PRO A 715 25.69 7.86 -1.80
CA PRO A 715 26.48 6.94 -0.95
C PRO A 715 25.66 6.05 -0.02
N SER A 716 24.48 6.50 0.45
CA SER A 716 23.62 5.69 1.32
C SER A 716 23.09 4.45 0.58
N GLN A 717 22.63 4.61 -0.66
CA GLN A 717 22.17 3.51 -1.50
C GLN A 717 23.30 2.50 -1.80
N ILE A 718 24.54 2.98 -1.95
CA ILE A 718 25.72 2.11 -2.14
C ILE A 718 26.04 1.33 -0.85
N CYS A 719 26.16 2.04 0.27
CA CYS A 719 26.70 1.48 1.49
C CYS A 719 25.63 0.84 2.39
N PHE A 720 24.52 1.52 2.64
CA PHE A 720 23.44 1.03 3.48
C PHE A 720 22.56 0.04 2.71
N GLU A 721 22.02 0.42 1.54
CA GLU A 721 21.14 -0.49 0.79
C GLU A 721 21.88 -1.66 0.14
N GLY A 722 23.14 -1.47 -0.28
CA GLY A 722 23.95 -2.53 -0.89
C GLY A 722 24.54 -3.55 0.08
N LEU A 723 24.85 -3.15 1.31
CA LEU A 723 25.62 -3.96 2.27
C LEU A 723 24.92 -4.29 3.58
N GLU A 724 23.76 -3.70 3.86
CA GLU A 724 23.02 -3.92 5.10
C GLU A 724 21.51 -4.12 4.91
N TYR A 725 20.82 -3.17 4.26
CA TYR A 725 19.37 -3.23 4.06
C TYR A 725 18.96 -4.21 2.94
N MET A 726 19.92 -4.62 2.09
CA MET A 726 19.73 -5.58 1.00
C MET A 726 18.67 -5.16 -0.03
N ASN A 727 18.72 -3.90 -0.45
CA ASN A 727 17.82 -3.34 -1.48
C ASN A 727 18.55 -2.86 -2.75
N LYS A 728 19.88 -3.02 -2.81
CA LYS A 728 20.71 -2.75 -4.00
C LYS A 728 21.80 -3.79 -4.16
N ALA A 729 22.28 -4.00 -5.39
CA ALA A 729 23.47 -4.82 -5.61
C ALA A 729 24.65 -4.26 -4.77
N PRO A 730 25.50 -5.10 -4.15
CA PRO A 730 25.59 -6.56 -4.29
C PRO A 730 24.70 -7.40 -3.34
N LEU A 731 23.75 -6.81 -2.61
CA LEU A 731 22.90 -7.50 -1.61
C LEU A 731 23.72 -8.27 -0.56
N LEU A 732 24.80 -7.66 -0.09
CA LEU A 732 25.61 -8.26 0.97
C LEU A 732 24.94 -8.04 2.32
N ASN A 733 24.98 -9.05 3.19
CA ASN A 733 24.34 -8.99 4.51
C ASN A 733 25.40 -8.79 5.61
N THR A 734 25.97 -7.58 5.70
CA THR A 734 27.13 -7.25 6.56
C THR A 734 26.80 -6.29 7.70
N TYR A 735 25.68 -6.60 8.36
CA TYR A 735 25.09 -5.89 9.50
C TYR A 735 26.11 -5.24 10.46
N GLY A 736 25.94 -3.93 10.65
CA GLY A 736 26.56 -3.10 11.66
C GLY A 736 28.03 -2.75 11.43
N VAL A 737 28.69 -3.25 10.38
CA VAL A 737 30.13 -3.02 10.12
C VAL A 737 30.40 -2.66 8.66
N GLY A 738 29.82 -3.39 7.70
CA GLY A 738 30.11 -3.19 6.28
C GLY A 738 29.71 -1.80 5.78
N VAL A 739 28.55 -1.31 6.22
CA VAL A 739 28.05 0.05 5.91
C VAL A 739 29.03 1.14 6.35
N TYR A 740 29.64 1.00 7.54
CA TYR A 740 30.57 2.00 8.08
C TYR A 740 31.96 1.94 7.43
N LEU A 741 32.46 0.74 7.10
CA LEU A 741 33.68 0.60 6.30
C LEU A 741 33.50 1.19 4.91
N CYS A 742 32.36 0.91 4.28
CA CYS A 742 31.99 1.49 2.98
C CYS A 742 31.94 3.02 3.06
N ALA A 743 31.24 3.59 4.04
CA ALA A 743 31.15 5.05 4.21
C ALA A 743 32.55 5.70 4.32
N LYS A 744 33.43 5.13 5.16
CA LYS A 744 34.80 5.60 5.33
C LYS A 744 35.60 5.56 4.03
N HIS A 745 35.62 4.41 3.34
CA HIS A 745 36.39 4.26 2.10
C HIS A 745 35.81 5.11 0.96
N LEU A 746 34.49 5.22 0.85
CA LEU A 746 33.83 6.02 -0.20
C LEU A 746 34.19 7.49 -0.06
N VAL A 747 34.10 8.06 1.14
CA VAL A 747 34.45 9.47 1.38
C VAL A 747 35.95 9.73 1.15
N LEU A 748 36.83 8.79 1.51
CA LEU A 748 38.27 8.87 1.18
C LEU A 748 38.55 8.77 -0.32
N ALA A 749 37.82 7.90 -1.04
CA ALA A 749 37.92 7.77 -2.49
C ALA A 749 37.45 9.05 -3.19
N HIS A 750 36.36 9.66 -2.70
CA HIS A 750 35.87 10.95 -3.15
C HIS A 750 36.94 12.03 -2.99
N ALA A 751 37.51 12.17 -1.78
CA ALA A 751 38.54 13.16 -1.51
C ALA A 751 39.78 12.96 -2.40
N ARG A 752 40.22 11.71 -2.63
CA ARG A 752 41.31 11.41 -3.56
C ARG A 752 40.99 11.87 -4.99
N ALA A 753 39.83 11.54 -5.51
CA ALA A 753 39.40 11.98 -6.85
C ALA A 753 39.25 13.52 -6.94
N TYR A 754 38.76 14.17 -5.89
CA TYR A 754 38.71 15.63 -5.83
C TYR A 754 40.10 16.25 -5.86
N HIS A 755 41.02 15.80 -5.01
CA HIS A 755 42.38 16.35 -4.96
C HIS A 755 43.14 16.07 -6.26
N LEU A 756 42.95 14.90 -6.85
CA LEU A 756 43.43 14.59 -8.18
C LEU A 756 42.93 15.62 -9.21
N TYR A 757 41.62 15.85 -9.27
CA TYR A 757 41.04 16.83 -10.17
C TYR A 757 41.57 18.23 -9.88
N ASN A 758 41.49 18.69 -8.64
CA ASN A 758 41.83 20.04 -8.22
C ASN A 758 43.30 20.38 -8.48
N ASN A 759 44.21 19.43 -8.25
CA ASN A 759 45.64 19.67 -8.34
C ASN A 759 46.18 19.48 -9.76
N GLU A 760 45.69 18.49 -10.49
CA GLU A 760 46.27 18.12 -11.80
C GLU A 760 45.44 18.61 -13.00
N PHE A 761 44.11 18.64 -12.88
CA PHE A 761 43.21 18.83 -14.03
C PHE A 761 42.51 20.18 -14.03
N LYS A 762 42.01 20.65 -12.89
CA LYS A 762 41.29 21.93 -12.74
C LYS A 762 42.08 23.15 -13.27
N PRO A 763 43.41 23.26 -13.10
CA PRO A 763 44.17 24.40 -13.65
C PRO A 763 44.12 24.50 -15.18
N THR A 764 43.94 23.38 -15.88
CA THR A 764 43.89 23.35 -17.36
C THR A 764 42.48 23.20 -17.91
N GLN A 765 41.60 22.52 -17.16
CA GLN A 765 40.24 22.18 -17.58
C GLN A 765 39.19 23.16 -17.08
N GLY A 766 39.40 23.83 -15.94
CA GLY A 766 38.52 24.87 -15.42
C GLY A 766 37.10 24.43 -15.01
N GLY A 767 36.87 23.15 -14.72
CA GLY A 767 35.59 22.64 -14.25
C GLY A 767 35.48 22.58 -12.72
N GLN A 768 34.41 21.93 -12.26
CA GLN A 768 34.09 21.70 -10.86
C GLN A 768 33.95 20.21 -10.57
N CYS A 769 34.35 19.79 -9.37
CA CYS A 769 34.20 18.42 -8.90
C CYS A 769 33.44 18.40 -7.56
N GLY A 770 32.37 17.61 -7.50
CA GLY A 770 31.51 17.48 -6.32
C GLY A 770 31.07 16.03 -6.06
N ILE A 771 30.09 15.89 -5.18
CA ILE A 771 29.44 14.63 -4.82
C ILE A 771 27.94 14.84 -4.76
N THR A 772 27.18 13.82 -5.12
CA THR A 772 25.72 13.80 -4.98
C THR A 772 25.32 12.92 -3.81
N ILE A 773 24.57 13.47 -2.87
CA ILE A 773 24.08 12.76 -1.68
C ILE A 773 22.54 12.82 -1.67
N SER A 774 21.91 11.71 -1.28
CA SER A 774 20.46 11.66 -1.08
C SER A 774 20.09 12.37 0.21
N VAL A 775 19.36 13.48 0.12
CA VAL A 775 18.98 14.35 1.25
C VAL A 775 17.47 14.49 1.31
N ASN A 776 16.76 13.37 1.47
CA ASN A 776 15.37 13.42 1.90
C ASN A 776 15.28 14.11 3.27
N TRP A 777 14.18 14.83 3.48
CA TRP A 777 13.99 15.56 4.73
C TRP A 777 13.47 14.59 5.79
N PHE A 778 14.24 14.37 6.85
CA PHE A 778 13.79 13.62 8.01
C PHE A 778 13.29 14.62 9.05
N GLU A 779 11.99 14.69 9.19
CA GLU A 779 11.30 15.64 10.07
C GLU A 779 10.93 14.96 11.39
N ALA A 780 11.04 15.68 12.49
CA ALA A 780 10.55 15.16 13.77
C ALA A 780 9.04 14.95 13.70
N ASP A 781 8.57 13.86 14.30
CA ASP A 781 7.15 13.57 14.43
C ASP A 781 6.46 14.64 15.28
N THR A 782 7.00 14.88 16.48
CA THR A 782 6.57 15.97 17.36
C THR A 782 7.67 17.00 17.62
N ASP A 783 7.31 18.14 18.20
CA ASP A 783 8.27 19.16 18.69
C ASP A 783 8.99 18.74 20.00
N SER A 784 8.92 17.45 20.39
CA SER A 784 9.61 16.94 21.57
C SER A 784 11.13 16.93 21.39
N ALA A 785 11.88 17.07 22.49
CA ALA A 785 13.34 17.04 22.42
C ALA A 785 13.86 15.68 21.95
N GLU A 786 13.13 14.62 22.27
CA GLU A 786 13.40 13.24 21.89
C GLU A 786 13.25 13.05 20.37
N ASP A 787 12.13 13.48 19.77
CA ASP A 787 11.90 13.34 18.33
C ASP A 787 12.80 14.26 17.51
N LEU A 788 13.08 15.47 18.00
CA LEU A 788 14.05 16.37 17.37
C LEU A 788 15.45 15.72 17.30
N MET A 789 15.87 15.05 18.38
CA MET A 789 17.13 14.30 18.42
C MET A 789 17.08 13.05 17.56
N ALA A 790 15.96 12.33 17.52
CA ALA A 790 15.76 11.16 16.67
C ALA A 790 15.85 11.54 15.18
N ALA A 791 15.17 12.61 14.78
CA ALA A 791 15.24 13.14 13.43
C ALA A 791 16.68 13.60 13.09
N GLU A 792 17.40 14.23 14.03
CA GLU A 792 18.81 14.57 13.81
C GLU A 792 19.69 13.34 13.64
N LEU A 793 19.55 12.31 14.49
CA LEU A 793 20.29 11.06 14.35
C LEU A 793 20.00 10.36 13.01
N MET A 794 18.75 10.35 12.56
CA MET A 794 18.38 9.80 11.25
C MET A 794 18.99 10.61 10.10
N ARG A 795 18.96 11.94 10.16
CA ARG A 795 19.69 12.80 9.20
C ARG A 795 21.18 12.48 9.18
N GLN A 796 21.78 12.32 10.36
CA GLN A 796 23.20 11.99 10.49
C GLN A 796 23.54 10.61 9.94
N SER A 797 22.72 9.58 10.17
CA SER A 797 23.00 8.24 9.66
C SER A 797 22.74 8.10 8.16
N GLN A 798 21.68 8.73 7.66
CA GLN A 798 21.27 8.58 6.26
C GLN A 798 22.10 9.41 5.29
N TRP A 799 22.50 10.63 5.67
CA TRP A 799 23.29 11.48 4.79
C TRP A 799 24.45 12.21 5.48
N GLY A 800 24.34 12.53 6.77
CA GLY A 800 25.38 13.24 7.52
C GLY A 800 26.71 12.49 7.60
N ILE A 801 26.68 11.16 7.67
CA ILE A 801 27.87 10.30 7.70
C ILE A 801 28.75 10.48 6.44
N TYR A 802 28.15 10.95 5.34
CA TYR A 802 28.83 11.23 4.08
C TYR A 802 29.09 12.73 3.88
N SER A 803 28.15 13.60 4.26
CA SER A 803 28.26 15.05 4.03
C SER A 803 29.09 15.78 5.09
N GLU A 804 28.97 15.41 6.37
CA GLU A 804 29.67 16.08 7.47
C GLU A 804 31.20 16.06 7.29
N PRO A 805 31.83 14.93 6.89
CA PRO A 805 33.28 14.91 6.69
C PRO A 805 33.78 15.91 5.63
N ILE A 806 32.95 16.20 4.62
CA ILE A 806 33.30 17.00 3.45
C ILE A 806 32.96 18.47 3.66
N PHE A 807 31.75 18.76 4.14
CA PHE A 807 31.17 20.11 4.10
C PHE A 807 31.16 20.82 5.46
N SER A 808 31.33 20.11 6.58
CA SER A 808 31.35 20.74 7.90
C SER A 808 32.61 21.58 8.10
N ALA A 809 32.50 22.58 8.98
CA ALA A 809 33.62 23.43 9.34
C ALA A 809 34.71 22.67 10.11
N ASP A 810 34.40 21.55 10.77
CA ASP A 810 35.35 20.79 11.57
C ASP A 810 35.88 19.54 10.84
N GLY A 811 35.16 19.04 9.83
CA GLY A 811 35.42 17.76 9.20
C GLY A 811 35.12 16.59 10.15
N GLY A 812 35.37 15.36 9.68
CA GLY A 812 35.08 14.15 10.44
C GLY A 812 33.60 13.76 10.46
N LEU A 813 33.28 12.73 11.23
CA LEU A 813 31.93 12.15 11.30
C LEU A 813 31.02 12.94 12.24
N PRO A 814 29.68 12.89 12.06
CA PRO A 814 28.72 13.48 12.99
C PRO A 814 28.92 12.93 14.41
N ARG A 815 29.03 13.84 15.39
CA ARG A 815 29.49 13.48 16.73
C ARG A 815 28.48 12.60 17.47
N GLU A 816 27.20 12.94 17.37
CA GLU A 816 26.12 12.24 18.06
C GLU A 816 25.98 10.80 17.55
N LEU A 817 26.06 10.59 16.23
CA LEU A 817 26.10 9.26 15.64
C LEU A 817 27.36 8.48 16.06
N LEU A 818 28.54 9.10 16.04
CA LEU A 818 29.79 8.45 16.43
C LEU A 818 29.75 7.96 17.88
N ASP A 819 29.29 8.80 18.80
CA ASP A 819 29.16 8.46 20.22
C ASP A 819 28.11 7.35 20.43
N ARG A 820 26.97 7.43 19.72
CA ARG A 820 25.92 6.40 19.77
C ARG A 820 26.41 5.03 19.31
N VAL A 821 27.10 4.95 18.17
CA VAL A 821 27.63 3.69 17.65
C VAL A 821 28.74 3.16 18.55
N ALA A 822 29.59 4.02 19.11
CA ALA A 822 30.64 3.61 20.04
C ALA A 822 30.05 2.99 21.32
N GLU A 823 28.99 3.60 21.88
CA GLU A 823 28.27 3.07 23.03
C GLU A 823 27.64 1.69 22.71
N LYS A 824 26.88 1.59 21.62
CA LYS A 824 26.27 0.31 21.19
C LYS A 824 27.30 -0.77 20.93
N SER A 825 28.40 -0.43 20.26
CA SER A 825 29.51 -1.35 19.99
C SER A 825 30.09 -1.91 21.28
N ALA A 826 30.32 -1.07 22.30
CA ALA A 826 30.82 -1.50 23.59
C ALA A 826 29.82 -2.41 24.33
N GLN A 827 28.53 -2.07 24.31
CA GLN A 827 27.45 -2.89 24.89
C GLN A 827 27.35 -4.27 24.21
N GLN A 828 27.57 -4.33 22.90
CA GLN A 828 27.57 -5.55 22.09
C GLN A 828 28.90 -6.34 22.17
N GLY A 829 29.87 -5.88 22.97
CA GLY A 829 31.13 -6.59 23.21
C GLY A 829 32.19 -6.42 22.11
N PHE A 830 32.02 -5.46 21.19
CA PHE A 830 33.09 -5.14 20.24
C PHE A 830 34.27 -4.48 20.96
N PRO A 831 35.52 -4.88 20.66
CA PRO A 831 36.70 -4.32 21.31
C PRO A 831 37.00 -2.88 20.88
N ARG A 832 36.32 -2.38 19.83
CA ARG A 832 36.43 -1.04 19.24
C ARG A 832 35.06 -0.65 18.67
N THR A 833 34.83 0.64 18.46
CA THR A 833 33.63 1.10 17.74
C THR A 833 33.56 0.46 16.34
N ARG A 834 32.35 0.08 15.92
CA ARG A 834 32.06 -0.41 14.56
C ARG A 834 32.11 0.69 13.51
N LEU A 835 31.92 1.96 13.92
CA LEU A 835 32.09 3.14 13.07
C LEU A 835 33.50 3.72 13.29
N PRO A 836 34.48 3.41 12.44
CA PRO A 836 35.85 3.87 12.63
C PRO A 836 35.96 5.38 12.36
N ASP A 837 36.37 6.14 13.37
CA ASP A 837 36.66 7.57 13.21
C ASP A 837 37.81 7.80 12.21
N PHE A 838 37.87 9.01 11.68
CA PHE A 838 38.97 9.49 10.85
C PHE A 838 40.15 9.93 11.72
N THR A 839 41.38 9.67 11.26
CA THR A 839 42.56 10.33 11.86
C THR A 839 42.53 11.82 11.55
N GLU A 840 43.29 12.63 12.28
CA GLU A 840 43.35 14.07 12.03
C GLU A 840 43.89 14.39 10.62
N GLU A 841 44.78 13.56 10.09
CA GLU A 841 45.24 13.64 8.70
C GLU A 841 44.13 13.32 7.70
N GLU A 842 43.33 12.28 7.96
CA GLU A 842 42.18 11.93 7.12
C GLU A 842 41.11 13.04 7.14
N LYS A 843 40.78 13.58 8.32
CA LYS A 843 39.83 14.71 8.45
C LYS A 843 40.30 15.91 7.66
N ALA A 844 41.57 16.29 7.80
CA ALA A 844 42.15 17.42 7.07
C ALA A 844 42.20 17.19 5.55
N PHE A 845 42.35 15.94 5.11
CA PHE A 845 42.36 15.59 3.70
C PHE A 845 40.96 15.62 3.06
N ILE A 846 39.92 15.21 3.79
CA ILE A 846 38.54 15.14 3.28
C ILE A 846 37.83 16.50 3.35
N LYS A 847 38.07 17.25 4.42
CA LYS A 847 37.38 18.51 4.68
C LYS A 847 37.57 19.51 3.53
N GLY A 848 36.45 19.99 2.99
CA GLY A 848 36.42 20.95 1.89
C GLY A 848 36.70 20.35 0.51
N ALA A 849 36.74 19.02 0.36
CA ALA A 849 37.04 18.35 -0.90
C ALA A 849 35.86 18.32 -1.90
N ALA A 850 35.12 19.42 -2.04
CA ALA A 850 34.03 19.55 -3.01
C ALA A 850 33.81 21.00 -3.44
N ASP A 851 33.56 21.21 -4.73
CA ASP A 851 33.24 22.53 -5.29
C ASP A 851 31.75 22.87 -5.22
N PHE A 852 30.90 21.85 -5.11
CA PHE A 852 29.45 21.97 -4.95
C PHE A 852 28.88 20.74 -4.24
N PHE A 853 27.68 20.90 -3.68
CA PHE A 853 26.89 19.84 -3.08
C PHE A 853 25.77 19.45 -4.07
N GLY A 854 25.85 18.25 -4.65
CA GLY A 854 24.76 17.65 -5.40
C GLY A 854 23.74 17.04 -4.45
N VAL A 855 22.48 17.42 -4.57
CA VAL A 855 21.39 16.95 -3.72
C VAL A 855 20.42 16.15 -4.57
N ASN A 856 20.29 14.87 -4.27
CA ASN A 856 19.12 14.11 -4.67
C ASN A 856 18.08 14.25 -3.58
N HIS A 857 16.87 14.66 -3.94
CA HIS A 857 15.80 14.84 -2.97
C HIS A 857 14.49 14.47 -3.61
N TYR A 858 13.64 13.77 -2.88
CA TYR A 858 12.38 13.28 -3.39
C TYR A 858 11.20 13.55 -2.44
N THR A 859 11.40 13.40 -1.13
CA THR A 859 10.28 13.44 -0.18
C THR A 859 10.71 13.82 1.25
N THR A 860 9.73 13.88 2.16
CA THR A 860 9.89 14.01 3.61
C THR A 860 9.48 12.70 4.29
N VAL A 861 10.21 12.32 5.32
CA VAL A 861 9.95 11.18 6.20
C VAL A 861 9.80 11.71 7.62
N LYS A 862 8.75 11.31 8.34
CA LYS A 862 8.57 11.60 9.77
C LYS A 862 9.39 10.62 10.60
N VAL A 863 9.98 11.10 11.68
CA VAL A 863 10.88 10.33 12.56
C VAL A 863 10.46 10.52 14.00
N SER A 864 10.26 9.39 14.69
CA SER A 864 9.91 9.34 16.10
C SER A 864 10.98 8.61 16.91
N ALA A 865 11.25 9.09 18.12
CA ALA A 865 12.12 8.43 19.07
C ALA A 865 11.48 7.16 19.68
N THR A 866 10.16 7.00 19.60
CA THR A 866 9.43 5.89 20.23
C THR A 866 8.42 5.20 19.31
N GLU A 867 7.68 5.96 18.51
CA GLU A 867 6.62 5.46 17.65
C GLU A 867 7.19 4.91 16.33
N HIS A 868 6.42 4.05 15.63
CA HIS A 868 6.77 3.49 14.32
C HIS A 868 8.13 2.79 14.25
N LYS A 869 8.63 2.28 15.37
CA LYS A 869 9.87 1.49 15.40
C LYS A 869 9.62 0.10 14.83
N GLU A 870 10.35 -0.23 13.78
CA GLU A 870 10.39 -1.58 13.24
C GLU A 870 11.41 -2.44 13.98
N PHE A 871 11.37 -3.76 13.73
CA PHE A 871 12.40 -4.66 14.21
C PHE A 871 13.68 -4.47 13.37
N TYR A 872 14.73 -3.94 13.99
CA TYR A 872 16.05 -3.83 13.37
C TYR A 872 16.97 -4.98 13.83
N SER A 873 17.63 -5.64 12.87
CA SER A 873 18.69 -6.60 13.16
C SER A 873 19.78 -5.94 14.01
N ALA A 874 20.23 -6.57 15.09
CA ALA A 874 21.30 -6.04 15.93
C ALA A 874 22.58 -6.89 15.77
N PRO A 875 23.75 -6.29 15.49
CA PRO A 875 23.98 -4.85 15.27
C PRO A 875 23.61 -4.38 13.86
N SER A 876 23.04 -3.19 13.68
CA SER A 876 22.85 -2.53 12.36
C SER A 876 22.87 -1.00 12.50
N MET A 877 22.94 -0.25 11.40
CA MET A 877 22.83 1.21 11.42
C MET A 877 21.46 1.67 11.94
N LEU A 878 20.36 1.01 11.55
CA LEU A 878 19.02 1.34 12.04
C LEU A 878 18.85 0.96 13.52
N ASP A 879 19.43 -0.16 13.96
CA ASP A 879 19.56 -0.45 15.39
C ASP A 879 20.37 0.65 16.09
N ASP A 880 21.49 1.10 15.52
CA ASP A 880 22.34 2.12 16.14
C ASP A 880 21.61 3.44 16.39
N VAL A 881 20.87 3.95 15.41
CA VAL A 881 20.04 5.17 15.60
C VAL A 881 18.83 4.91 16.49
N ASN A 882 18.23 3.72 16.40
CA ASN A 882 17.07 3.28 17.17
C ASN A 882 15.91 4.29 17.14
N VAL A 883 15.42 4.61 15.94
CA VAL A 883 14.30 5.52 15.69
C VAL A 883 13.25 4.81 14.87
N GLY A 884 11.99 5.19 15.00
CA GLY A 884 10.96 4.80 14.04
C GLY A 884 10.80 5.88 12.98
N PHE A 885 10.39 5.49 11.78
CA PHE A 885 10.19 6.42 10.69
C PHE A 885 9.05 5.97 9.78
N TYR A 886 8.35 6.92 9.17
CA TYR A 886 7.23 6.65 8.29
C TYR A 886 7.00 7.81 7.31
N TRP A 887 6.27 7.54 6.23
CA TRP A 887 5.82 8.56 5.30
C TRP A 887 4.40 8.98 5.68
N PRO A 888 4.12 10.29 5.86
CA PRO A 888 2.79 10.76 6.23
C PRO A 888 1.73 10.28 5.23
N GLU A 889 0.65 9.67 5.72
CA GLU A 889 -0.38 9.08 4.86
C GLU A 889 -1.19 10.11 4.09
N GLU A 890 -1.29 11.33 4.64
CA GLU A 890 -1.95 12.46 3.99
C GLU A 890 -1.24 12.94 2.72
N ASN A 891 0.05 12.59 2.56
CA ASN A 891 0.80 12.96 1.38
C ASN A 891 0.46 12.01 0.22
N PRO A 892 0.12 12.52 -0.98
CA PRO A 892 -0.10 11.68 -2.16
C PRO A 892 1.08 10.72 -2.39
N LYS A 893 0.81 9.43 -2.62
CA LYS A 893 1.82 8.40 -2.85
C LYS A 893 2.04 8.17 -4.36
N SER A 894 3.27 7.86 -4.73
CA SER A 894 3.65 7.51 -6.11
C SER A 894 3.53 6.00 -6.35
N ALA A 895 3.88 5.54 -7.56
CA ALA A 895 4.01 4.11 -7.85
C ALA A 895 5.14 3.43 -7.04
N SER A 896 6.11 4.19 -6.53
CA SER A 896 7.15 3.69 -5.63
C SER A 896 6.76 3.91 -4.16
N PRO A 897 6.76 2.87 -3.30
CA PRO A 897 6.24 2.95 -1.93
C PRO A 897 6.92 3.97 -1.01
N TRP A 898 8.22 4.21 -1.23
CA TRP A 898 9.03 5.15 -0.45
C TRP A 898 8.86 6.62 -0.88
N LEU A 899 8.08 6.89 -1.93
CA LEU A 899 7.98 8.21 -2.54
C LEU A 899 6.56 8.79 -2.38
N SER A 900 6.48 9.89 -1.63
CA SER A 900 5.27 10.69 -1.47
C SER A 900 5.51 12.16 -1.79
N LEU A 901 4.46 12.88 -2.19
CA LEU A 901 4.48 14.31 -2.42
C LEU A 901 4.40 15.02 -1.06
N ALA A 902 5.56 15.35 -0.50
CA ALA A 902 5.66 16.15 0.72
C ALA A 902 5.74 17.65 0.39
N PRO A 903 4.78 18.48 0.81
CA PRO A 903 4.82 19.92 0.54
C PRO A 903 6.08 20.58 1.10
N ASN A 904 6.71 21.46 0.31
CA ASN A 904 7.91 22.21 0.72
C ASN A 904 9.13 21.39 1.18
N SER A 905 9.21 20.09 0.87
CA SER A 905 10.30 19.23 1.32
C SER A 905 11.70 19.70 0.87
N ILE A 906 11.84 20.11 -0.40
CA ILE A 906 13.10 20.69 -0.93
C ILE A 906 13.51 21.94 -0.13
N TYR A 907 12.58 22.85 0.15
CA TYR A 907 12.84 24.05 0.93
C TYR A 907 13.43 23.70 2.31
N HIS A 908 12.80 22.76 3.03
CA HIS A 908 13.28 22.36 4.36
C HIS A 908 14.67 21.72 4.30
N ALA A 909 14.89 20.78 3.38
CA ALA A 909 16.20 20.14 3.22
C ALA A 909 17.30 21.15 2.86
N LEU A 910 17.06 22.01 1.87
CA LEU A 910 18.09 22.93 1.38
C LEU A 910 18.38 24.09 2.34
N THR A 911 17.38 24.58 3.07
CA THR A 911 17.61 25.60 4.12
C THR A 911 18.41 25.03 5.28
N HIS A 912 18.14 23.78 5.68
CA HIS A 912 18.95 23.10 6.68
C HIS A 912 20.41 22.95 6.22
N LEU A 913 20.67 22.51 4.99
CA LEU A 913 22.03 22.41 4.44
C LEU A 913 22.73 23.77 4.36
N LYS A 914 22.01 24.83 3.97
CA LYS A 914 22.54 26.19 3.96
C LYS A 914 23.03 26.61 5.34
N GLU A 915 22.23 26.37 6.37
CA GLU A 915 22.55 26.76 7.74
C GLU A 915 23.69 25.90 8.32
N LYS A 916 23.66 24.59 8.07
CA LYS A 916 24.63 23.63 8.61
C LYS A 916 26.00 23.73 7.94
N TYR A 917 26.04 23.97 6.63
CA TYR A 917 27.28 23.90 5.82
C TYR A 917 27.69 25.25 5.22
N ASN A 918 27.28 26.36 5.83
CA ASN A 918 27.70 27.71 5.45
C ASN A 918 27.36 28.07 3.98
N ASN A 919 26.13 27.77 3.57
CA ASN A 919 25.55 28.08 2.26
C ASN A 919 26.40 27.61 1.06
N PRO A 920 26.69 26.30 0.93
CA PRO A 920 27.48 25.79 -0.18
C PRO A 920 26.74 26.03 -1.51
N THR A 921 27.46 25.94 -2.63
CA THR A 921 26.82 25.87 -3.95
C THR A 921 26.05 24.56 -4.06
N ILE A 922 24.74 24.62 -4.31
CA ILE A 922 23.87 23.44 -4.37
C ILE A 922 23.32 23.26 -5.79
N TYR A 923 23.29 22.02 -6.25
CA TYR A 923 22.49 21.59 -7.40
C TYR A 923 21.51 20.51 -6.94
N ILE A 924 20.23 20.61 -7.29
CA ILE A 924 19.34 19.45 -7.20
C ILE A 924 19.70 18.54 -8.38
N THR A 925 20.36 17.43 -8.10
CA THR A 925 20.90 16.51 -9.10
C THR A 925 19.95 15.38 -9.48
N GLU A 926 18.92 15.15 -8.66
CA GLU A 926 17.72 14.36 -8.97
C GLU A 926 16.52 14.85 -8.15
N ASN A 927 15.37 14.95 -8.81
CA ASN A 927 14.05 15.05 -8.21
C ASN A 927 13.02 14.55 -9.23
N GLY A 928 12.12 13.66 -8.84
CA GLY A 928 11.29 12.92 -9.79
C GLY A 928 10.05 12.27 -9.18
N TRP A 929 9.17 11.78 -10.05
CA TRP A 929 7.93 11.10 -9.67
C TRP A 929 7.76 9.80 -10.44
N ALA A 930 7.45 8.72 -9.71
CA ALA A 930 7.11 7.42 -10.28
C ALA A 930 5.61 7.33 -10.56
N SER A 931 5.25 7.23 -11.84
CA SER A 931 3.89 6.89 -12.26
C SER A 931 3.81 5.40 -12.58
N HIS A 932 2.63 4.82 -12.47
CA HIS A 932 2.39 3.46 -12.94
C HIS A 932 2.56 3.39 -14.46
N ARG A 933 3.09 2.26 -14.95
CA ARG A 933 3.29 2.00 -16.39
C ARG A 933 2.03 2.21 -17.23
N ASP A 934 0.87 1.87 -16.68
CA ASP A 934 -0.42 1.93 -17.38
C ASP A 934 -1.03 3.34 -17.44
N SER A 935 -0.43 4.34 -16.75
CA SER A 935 -0.84 5.74 -16.85
C SER A 935 -0.63 6.32 -18.27
N GLY A 936 0.18 5.65 -19.10
CA GLY A 936 0.43 6.06 -20.48
C GLY A 936 1.15 7.41 -20.59
N LEU A 937 0.72 8.24 -21.54
CA LEU A 937 1.34 9.54 -21.83
C LEU A 937 0.77 10.71 -21.02
N ILE A 938 -0.33 10.51 -20.29
CA ILE A 938 -1.00 11.56 -19.50
C ILE A 938 -0.69 11.32 -18.02
N ASP A 939 0.18 12.15 -17.46
CA ASP A 939 0.80 11.96 -16.15
C ASP A 939 0.58 13.18 -15.23
N GLU A 940 -0.69 13.42 -14.86
CA GLU A 940 -1.10 14.55 -14.01
C GLU A 940 -0.52 14.51 -12.59
N ASP A 941 -0.31 13.31 -12.06
CA ASP A 941 0.35 13.05 -10.80
C ASP A 941 1.79 13.59 -10.81
N ARG A 942 2.56 13.26 -11.86
CA ARG A 942 3.92 13.78 -12.07
C ARG A 942 3.92 15.30 -12.24
N ILE A 943 2.98 15.85 -13.02
CA ILE A 943 2.84 17.30 -13.19
C ILE A 943 2.58 18.00 -11.86
N THR A 944 1.71 17.43 -11.03
CA THR A 944 1.38 17.94 -9.70
C THR A 944 2.61 17.95 -8.79
N TYR A 945 3.34 16.84 -8.75
CA TYR A 945 4.58 16.71 -7.99
C TYR A 945 5.64 17.72 -8.45
N LEU A 946 5.92 17.79 -9.76
CA LEU A 946 6.95 18.67 -10.31
C LEU A 946 6.64 20.15 -10.04
N ARG A 947 5.37 20.58 -10.20
CA ARG A 947 4.96 21.95 -9.86
C ARG A 947 5.19 22.25 -8.37
N ALA A 948 4.88 21.31 -7.47
CA ALA A 948 5.14 21.47 -6.04
C ALA A 948 6.65 21.53 -5.73
N ALA A 949 7.46 20.70 -6.37
CA ALA A 949 8.90 20.69 -6.24
C ALA A 949 9.53 22.01 -6.72
N TRP A 950 9.09 22.55 -7.85
CA TRP A 950 9.58 23.84 -8.36
C TRP A 950 9.18 25.01 -7.47
N GLU A 951 7.96 25.03 -6.93
CA GLU A 951 7.57 26.06 -5.94
C GLU A 951 8.45 25.98 -4.69
N SER A 952 8.76 24.76 -4.22
CA SER A 952 9.65 24.52 -3.10
C SER A 952 11.09 24.98 -3.37
N ALA A 953 11.59 24.76 -4.60
CA ALA A 953 12.88 25.27 -5.04
C ALA A 953 12.91 26.82 -5.14
N LEU A 954 11.83 27.45 -5.62
CA LEU A 954 11.68 28.91 -5.59
C LEU A 954 11.67 29.45 -4.16
N ASN A 955 11.00 28.77 -3.22
CA ASN A 955 11.04 29.12 -1.80
C ASN A 955 12.47 29.07 -1.25
N ALA A 956 13.28 28.08 -1.66
CA ALA A 956 14.68 27.97 -1.23
C ALA A 956 15.54 29.11 -1.81
N LEU A 957 15.34 29.47 -3.08
CA LEU A 957 15.98 30.62 -3.71
C LEU A 957 15.60 31.93 -3.01
N ASP A 958 14.32 32.14 -2.71
CA ASP A 958 13.81 33.31 -1.99
C ASP A 958 14.40 33.40 -0.56
N ALA A 959 14.66 32.26 0.07
CA ALA A 959 15.36 32.18 1.36
C ALA A 959 16.89 32.34 1.24
N GLY A 960 17.44 32.58 0.05
CA GLY A 960 18.86 32.84 -0.19
C GLY A 960 19.74 31.59 -0.13
N VAL A 961 19.19 30.40 -0.39
CA VAL A 961 19.98 29.21 -0.70
C VAL A 961 20.73 29.43 -2.01
N ASN A 962 22.02 29.12 -2.05
CA ASN A 962 22.83 29.18 -3.26
C ASN A 962 22.56 28.00 -4.21
N LEU A 963 21.28 27.85 -4.61
CA LEU A 963 20.81 26.82 -5.54
C LEU A 963 21.06 27.25 -6.99
N LYS A 964 21.75 26.41 -7.76
CA LYS A 964 22.22 26.72 -9.12
C LYS A 964 21.55 25.94 -10.24
N GLY A 965 20.87 24.85 -9.92
CA GLY A 965 20.17 24.09 -10.94
C GLY A 965 19.31 22.96 -10.41
N TYR A 966 18.53 22.39 -11.31
CA TYR A 966 17.56 21.33 -11.07
C TYR A 966 17.61 20.31 -12.21
N MET A 967 17.86 19.05 -11.85
CA MET A 967 17.85 17.92 -12.77
C MET A 967 16.65 17.03 -12.46
N VAL A 968 15.72 16.93 -13.41
CA VAL A 968 14.58 16.02 -13.26
C VAL A 968 15.02 14.56 -13.39
N TRP A 969 14.53 13.72 -12.49
CA TRP A 969 14.63 12.27 -12.61
C TRP A 969 13.31 11.71 -13.17
N SER A 970 13.27 11.16 -14.39
CA SER A 970 14.37 10.98 -15.35
C SER A 970 14.04 11.54 -16.74
N LEU A 971 15.04 11.64 -17.62
CA LEU A 971 14.81 12.04 -19.02
C LEU A 971 13.82 11.09 -19.72
N LEU A 972 13.98 9.79 -19.48
CA LEU A 972 13.25 8.71 -20.13
C LEU A 972 13.08 7.53 -19.16
N ASP A 973 12.04 6.74 -19.35
CA ASP A 973 11.84 5.52 -18.57
C ASP A 973 13.07 4.63 -18.67
N ASN A 974 13.49 4.06 -17.55
CA ASN A 974 14.72 3.29 -17.46
C ASN A 974 14.49 2.06 -16.55
N MET A 975 15.51 1.19 -16.41
CA MET A 975 15.41 0.05 -15.50
C MET A 975 15.61 0.53 -14.06
N GLU A 976 14.56 0.56 -13.26
CA GLU A 976 14.55 1.04 -11.87
C GLU A 976 14.95 -0.07 -10.89
N TRP A 977 16.20 -0.53 -11.05
CA TRP A 977 16.89 -1.39 -10.08
C TRP A 977 16.12 -2.68 -9.77
N LEU A 978 15.79 -2.94 -8.49
CA LEU A 978 15.04 -4.14 -8.08
C LEU A 978 13.56 -4.09 -8.49
N GLU A 979 13.00 -2.92 -8.79
CA GLU A 979 11.62 -2.77 -9.26
C GLU A 979 11.49 -3.02 -10.78
N GLY A 980 12.62 -3.26 -11.47
CA GLY A 980 12.64 -3.58 -12.89
C GLY A 980 12.13 -2.42 -13.74
N TYR A 981 11.16 -2.64 -14.61
CA TYR A 981 10.53 -1.56 -15.37
C TYR A 981 9.09 -1.27 -14.91
N ILE A 982 8.71 -1.66 -13.68
CA ILE A 982 7.35 -1.44 -13.16
C ILE A 982 7.07 0.06 -12.94
N PRO A 983 7.85 0.79 -12.10
CA PRO A 983 7.70 2.23 -11.98
C PRO A 983 8.24 2.92 -13.23
N CYS A 984 7.53 3.94 -13.70
CA CYS A 984 8.00 4.79 -14.80
C CYS A 984 8.30 6.18 -14.24
N LEU A 985 9.55 6.64 -14.31
CA LEU A 985 9.98 7.97 -13.84
C LEU A 985 10.26 8.95 -14.99
N GLY A 986 10.24 8.50 -16.24
CA GLY A 986 10.66 9.29 -17.39
C GLY A 986 9.69 10.38 -17.80
N LEU A 987 10.22 11.54 -18.19
CA LEU A 987 9.48 12.50 -19.00
C LEU A 987 9.11 11.94 -20.38
N TYR A 988 9.93 11.02 -20.89
CA TYR A 988 9.64 10.24 -22.10
C TYR A 988 9.37 8.78 -21.73
N GLN A 989 8.25 8.26 -22.21
CA GLN A 989 7.96 6.84 -22.16
C GLN A 989 8.88 6.07 -23.10
N VAL A 990 9.39 4.91 -22.67
CA VAL A 990 10.13 3.97 -23.52
C VAL A 990 9.30 2.73 -23.79
N ASP A 991 9.19 2.35 -25.06
CA ASP A 991 8.61 1.05 -25.44
C ASP A 991 9.69 -0.04 -25.38
N TYR A 992 9.67 -0.86 -24.32
CA TYR A 992 10.61 -1.97 -24.15
C TYR A 992 10.28 -3.21 -25.00
N GLN A 993 9.11 -3.25 -25.64
CA GLN A 993 8.75 -4.30 -26.59
C GLN A 993 9.23 -3.98 -28.01
N ASP A 994 9.39 -2.70 -28.32
CA ASP A 994 10.03 -2.26 -29.55
C ASP A 994 11.56 -2.49 -29.48
N PRO A 995 12.17 -3.26 -30.41
CA PRO A 995 13.62 -3.39 -30.48
C PRO A 995 14.35 -2.06 -30.64
N ALA A 996 13.71 -1.05 -31.24
CA ALA A 996 14.29 0.30 -31.37
C ALA A 996 14.17 1.13 -30.08
N ARG A 997 13.48 0.61 -29.05
CA ARG A 997 13.24 1.30 -27.78
C ARG A 997 12.61 2.68 -27.99
N THR A 998 11.55 2.78 -28.80
CA THR A 998 10.96 4.07 -29.17
C THR A 998 10.63 4.92 -27.95
N ARG A 999 11.00 6.21 -28.00
CA ARG A 999 10.77 7.20 -26.94
C ARG A 999 9.66 8.17 -27.30
N THR A 1000 8.65 8.30 -26.45
CA THR A 1000 7.48 9.15 -26.68
C THR A 1000 7.27 10.11 -25.51
N ALA A 1001 7.14 11.41 -25.79
CA ALA A 1001 7.00 12.44 -24.76
C ALA A 1001 5.67 12.29 -24.00
N ARG A 1002 5.74 12.28 -22.66
CA ARG A 1002 4.56 12.42 -21.81
C ARG A 1002 4.13 13.88 -21.69
N LYS A 1003 2.93 14.13 -21.16
CA LYS A 1003 2.39 15.47 -20.92
C LYS A 1003 3.33 16.31 -20.03
N SER A 1004 3.93 15.71 -19.01
CA SER A 1004 4.92 16.36 -18.14
C SER A 1004 6.16 16.90 -18.88
N ALA A 1005 6.59 16.28 -19.98
CA ALA A 1005 7.68 16.78 -20.81
C ALA A 1005 7.36 18.18 -21.37
N PHE A 1006 6.11 18.40 -21.82
CA PHE A 1006 5.68 19.69 -22.34
C PHE A 1006 5.56 20.74 -21.23
N VAL A 1007 5.07 20.36 -20.05
CA VAL A 1007 5.00 21.25 -18.88
C VAL A 1007 6.41 21.66 -18.44
N TYR A 1008 7.36 20.73 -18.42
CA TYR A 1008 8.74 21.04 -18.08
C TYR A 1008 9.41 21.92 -19.13
N LYS A 1009 9.23 21.62 -20.42
CA LYS A 1009 9.67 22.50 -21.52
C LYS A 1009 9.11 23.92 -21.36
N HIS A 1010 7.82 24.04 -21.03
CA HIS A 1010 7.17 25.33 -20.82
C HIS A 1010 7.79 26.10 -19.64
N LEU A 1011 8.07 25.42 -18.53
CA LEU A 1011 8.78 26.00 -17.39
C LEU A 1011 10.16 26.52 -17.81
N ILE A 1012 10.96 25.73 -18.52
CA ILE A 1012 12.34 26.10 -18.87
C ILE A 1012 12.34 27.31 -19.80
N LYS A 1013 11.47 27.31 -20.81
CA LYS A 1013 11.34 28.42 -21.75
C LYS A 1013 10.92 29.72 -21.06
N ASN A 1014 9.95 29.63 -20.16
CA ASN A 1014 9.32 30.80 -19.56
C ASN A 1014 9.91 31.19 -18.21
N ARG A 1015 10.70 30.32 -17.58
CA ARG A 1015 11.30 30.46 -16.25
C ARG A 1015 10.29 30.71 -15.12
N TYR A 1016 9.01 30.43 -15.30
CA TYR A 1016 7.97 30.51 -14.25
C TYR A 1016 7.00 29.34 -14.34
N ILE A 1017 6.34 29.04 -13.21
CA ILE A 1017 5.35 27.97 -13.12
C ILE A 1017 4.00 28.51 -13.60
N ASP A 1018 3.45 27.89 -14.65
CA ASP A 1018 2.11 28.18 -15.14
C ASP A 1018 1.18 27.01 -14.80
N TYR A 1019 0.20 27.27 -13.93
CA TYR A 1019 -0.79 26.28 -13.50
C TYR A 1019 -1.89 26.08 -14.54
N GLU A 1020 -2.13 27.06 -15.41
CA GLU A 1020 -3.17 27.03 -16.44
C GLU A 1020 -2.64 26.51 -17.78
N TYR A 1021 -1.31 26.38 -17.92
CA TYR A 1021 -0.71 25.83 -19.14
C TYR A 1021 -1.09 24.36 -19.35
N GLU A 1022 -1.58 24.10 -20.55
CA GLU A 1022 -1.95 22.79 -21.07
C GLU A 1022 -1.39 22.65 -22.50
N PRO A 1023 -0.72 21.54 -22.85
CA PRO A 1023 -0.19 21.37 -24.20
C PRO A 1023 -1.31 21.16 -25.22
N GLU A 1024 -1.29 21.93 -26.31
CA GLU A 1024 -2.27 21.82 -27.40
C GLU A 1024 -2.17 20.47 -28.16
N SER A 1025 -1.00 19.85 -28.15
CA SER A 1025 -0.75 18.53 -28.74
C SER A 1025 0.41 17.82 -28.04
N LEU A 1026 0.45 16.49 -28.13
CA LEU A 1026 1.56 15.68 -27.63
C LEU A 1026 2.62 15.40 -28.72
N THR A 1027 2.89 16.38 -29.58
CA THR A 1027 3.98 16.31 -30.57
C THR A 1027 5.07 17.28 -30.20
N MET A 1028 6.26 16.77 -29.92
CA MET A 1028 7.39 17.58 -29.50
C MET A 1028 8.13 18.16 -30.71
N THR A 1029 8.61 19.40 -30.57
CA THR A 1029 9.46 20.07 -31.56
C THR A 1029 10.65 20.70 -30.87
N ILE A 1030 11.71 20.99 -31.61
CA ILE A 1030 12.84 21.78 -31.12
C ILE A 1030 12.55 23.25 -31.42
N ASP A 1031 12.64 24.12 -30.41
CA ASP A 1031 12.41 25.55 -30.57
C ASP A 1031 13.62 26.21 -31.27
N ASP A 1032 13.36 27.27 -32.05
CA ASP A 1032 14.44 28.01 -32.75
C ASP A 1032 15.49 28.52 -31.76
N GLY A 1033 16.74 28.09 -31.93
CA GLY A 1033 17.88 28.48 -31.09
C GLY A 1033 18.45 27.40 -30.17
N PHE A 1034 17.87 26.18 -30.17
CA PHE A 1034 18.33 24.99 -29.44
C PHE A 1034 18.72 23.82 -30.35
#